data_AF-A0A356EP22-F1
#
_entry.id   AF-A0A356EP22-F1
#
_cell.length_a   1.000
_cell.length_b   1.000
_cell.length_c   1.000
_cell.angle_alpha   90.00
_cell.angle_beta   90.00
_cell.angle_gamma   90.00
#
_symmetry.space_group_name_H-M   'P 1'
#
loop_
_entity.id
_entity.type
_entity.pdbx_description
1 polymer ?
#
loop_
_entity_poly.entity_id
_entity_poly.type
_entity_poly.pdbx_seq_one_letter_code
_entity_poly.pdbx_strand_id
1 'polypeptide(L)'
;MIHARSAADSTKVIDAMTDFYPSRTRQRQDARLVGVFIVVLGHFAVTARAAEPVAVVAIAIAPRIERVEFHSRALGETRRFHIVLPDGFNRHAKEHPFLMLLHGRGRNSRSLLDDPSSRKSFLDAGFVTLFPEGDNSWYLDSPANPKAKYASYLNELLELAESRYGLSKQSERRALAGWSMGGYGCVRFAQTHPGQFGSVTSIVGLLDYPRSEEAFPPGQRYPVRTEYFGADPTVWETQNPMTSADRLAGASVLLITADAAFDRTMNERFSRKLSQLGIPHELKMLDGAHSISVVHAAVPLVIEHARAAFSTPKARKTGVTVNAANRRPRGPTSSRTPVYLNWDYNCLTLGPSGIADLVRDARDAGVNGINLRISNKGALNRRTRVGTCYNERLDAFGEDFDPLAALVAECHKQGLAAHVWIDLFEAAYDPLIEAHPEFSPQGRPGKLRLSGVPCYSHPEVRKHMLDLVDECAAYRPDAVFFCTKSSHVPKNQLNQPYNRDSGFNPPVVQRYQELHGFDILTEPFDREKMGRIRGEFLIDFLVEARQRLNRAGIPVIVGATVGGRLQPTGPNMYLDWRRIVKRKAADVLLMANSRGEYHAFYDAKGRKTFAEIRQACDATDVQFWPYIMSSGTHAPIAEKVGFAGLLDYLPKQINYLAAMGGDGVLVHDLDLYTHDRNLRRALWKAAGRRQPRPDRAQPSSDAPIPDAVAIVRDQGDSIPRGHFEHDPDGFWFLQSSWVLAPNTPLVYPSFERHASNSRPVGWIPNTGRNPRLLTVYDWKVMHGDPSSGRTFFGRASLMLGAKPDAAKGSRTASWTAELRVPRHISGNQRIGVQVHGETLKGIRAVGMKLESLDDIGQLLANLDVQAPSQGTFPWQPVELIWPADARAKKLRLTLYMTVSDGRDTDGRVWFDDLKIEPVDRPDAESLKFPVADEGSPAFGERRSARWAARPGWDLVSVPFRIMDKKPGETLKFAIRAERPMDVTVEWRKTQVNGKGQDAEEVVGGEKTVAVSETWRIVEMHVGPDLSQLVFRSSEEGILWIDEIDLVE
;
A
#
# COMPACT_ATOMS: atom_id res chain seq x y z
N MET A 1 39.34 24.16 -1.83
CA MET A 1 40.42 25.14 -2.08
C MET A 1 41.25 24.67 -3.27
N ILE A 2 41.72 25.60 -4.09
CA ILE A 2 42.81 25.48 -5.09
C ILE A 2 42.51 24.68 -6.39
N HIS A 3 42.89 25.31 -7.51
CA HIS A 3 42.87 24.81 -8.89
C HIS A 3 44.12 23.97 -9.25
N ALA A 4 43.95 23.06 -10.22
CA ALA A 4 44.88 22.69 -11.30
C ALA A 4 46.34 22.29 -10.98
N ARG A 5 46.79 21.15 -11.54
CA ARG A 5 47.71 21.13 -12.71
C ARG A 5 47.97 19.72 -13.28
N SER A 6 48.35 19.71 -14.57
CA SER A 6 49.06 18.69 -15.36
C SER A 6 48.61 17.22 -15.36
N ALA A 7 48.19 16.75 -16.54
CA ALA A 7 48.26 15.34 -16.93
C ALA A 7 49.70 14.99 -17.34
N ALA A 8 50.49 14.44 -16.41
CA ALA A 8 51.81 13.85 -16.68
C ALA A 8 52.30 13.00 -15.49
N ASP A 9 51.72 11.81 -15.26
CA ASP A 9 52.38 10.76 -14.43
C ASP A 9 51.72 9.35 -14.46
N SER A 10 50.65 9.12 -15.23
CA SER A 10 49.97 7.81 -15.27
C SER A 10 50.73 6.68 -15.97
N THR A 11 51.91 6.94 -16.55
CA THR A 11 52.72 5.94 -17.27
C THR A 11 53.67 5.13 -16.38
N LYS A 12 53.73 5.37 -15.06
CA LYS A 12 54.71 4.72 -14.14
C LYS A 12 54.14 3.69 -13.16
N VAL A 13 52.84 3.39 -13.21
CA VAL A 13 52.20 2.44 -12.27
C VAL A 13 52.00 1.05 -12.88
N ILE A 14 52.09 0.90 -14.22
CA ILE A 14 51.85 -0.37 -14.92
C ILE A 14 53.09 -1.29 -14.90
N ASP A 15 54.31 -0.75 -14.86
CA ASP A 15 55.55 -1.54 -14.90
C ASP A 15 55.92 -2.20 -13.54
N ALA A 16 55.13 -2.00 -12.49
CA ALA A 16 55.46 -2.41 -11.11
C ALA A 16 54.76 -3.71 -10.63
N MET A 17 54.01 -4.42 -11.48
CA MET A 17 53.16 -5.55 -11.05
C MET A 17 53.34 -6.88 -11.82
N THR A 18 54.46 -7.08 -12.52
CA THR A 18 54.68 -8.33 -13.31
C THR A 18 55.84 -9.22 -12.83
N ASP A 19 56.58 -8.82 -11.80
CA ASP A 19 57.57 -9.67 -11.14
C ASP A 19 57.04 -10.17 -9.79
N PHE A 20 56.46 -11.38 -9.75
CA PHE A 20 56.78 -12.41 -8.74
C PHE A 20 56.08 -13.78 -8.97
N TYR A 21 56.88 -14.83 -8.83
CA TYR A 21 56.61 -16.27 -8.70
C TYR A 21 56.31 -17.17 -9.93
N PRO A 22 56.88 -18.40 -10.00
CA PRO A 22 56.99 -19.16 -11.26
C PRO A 22 56.43 -20.61 -11.26
N SER A 23 56.46 -21.20 -12.45
CA SER A 23 56.71 -22.62 -12.77
C SER A 23 55.57 -23.67 -12.74
N ARG A 24 55.25 -24.14 -13.96
CA ARG A 24 55.10 -25.55 -14.43
C ARG A 24 54.03 -26.45 -13.73
N THR A 25 53.18 -27.21 -14.43
CA THR A 25 53.56 -28.22 -15.45
C THR A 25 52.39 -28.67 -16.37
N ARG A 26 52.70 -29.14 -17.59
CA ARG A 26 51.89 -29.96 -18.56
C ARG A 26 50.60 -29.32 -19.12
N GLN A 27 50.51 -28.96 -20.42
CA GLN A 27 50.36 -29.83 -21.63
C GLN A 27 49.30 -30.95 -21.48
N ARG A 28 48.37 -31.19 -22.42
CA ARG A 28 48.13 -30.59 -23.76
C ARG A 28 46.69 -30.97 -24.23
N GLN A 29 45.79 -30.00 -24.40
CA GLN A 29 44.64 -30.00 -25.35
C GLN A 29 43.92 -28.63 -25.21
N ASP A 30 43.34 -28.13 -26.31
CA ASP A 30 42.69 -26.81 -26.50
C ASP A 30 43.50 -25.65 -27.12
N ALA A 31 44.35 -25.97 -28.10
CA ALA A 31 45.00 -24.99 -28.99
C ALA A 31 44.06 -24.39 -30.07
N ARG A 32 42.83 -23.97 -29.70
CA ARG A 32 41.87 -23.30 -30.62
C ARG A 32 41.17 -22.04 -30.08
N LEU A 33 41.36 -21.65 -28.81
CA LEU A 33 40.64 -20.47 -28.24
C LEU A 33 41.46 -19.18 -28.06
N VAL A 34 42.79 -19.20 -28.17
CA VAL A 34 43.63 -18.00 -27.88
C VAL A 34 43.81 -17.09 -29.11
N GLY A 35 43.55 -17.59 -30.33
CA GLY A 35 43.71 -16.81 -31.57
C GLY A 35 42.65 -15.73 -31.84
N VAL A 36 41.55 -15.71 -31.07
CA VAL A 36 40.43 -14.76 -31.30
C VAL A 36 40.52 -13.51 -30.41
N PHE A 37 41.28 -13.57 -29.31
CA PHE A 37 41.29 -12.49 -28.31
C PHE A 37 42.19 -11.28 -28.63
N ILE A 38 43.07 -11.38 -29.62
CA ILE A 38 44.03 -10.29 -29.95
C ILE A 38 43.55 -9.42 -31.14
N VAL A 39 42.59 -9.89 -31.95
CA VAL A 39 42.07 -9.11 -33.10
C VAL A 39 40.99 -8.09 -32.69
N VAL A 40 40.28 -8.32 -31.58
CA VAL A 40 39.12 -7.49 -31.16
C VAL A 40 39.52 -6.20 -30.43
N LEU A 41 40.68 -6.16 -29.77
CA LEU A 41 41.16 -4.96 -29.06
C LEU A 41 41.88 -3.95 -29.97
N GLY A 42 42.23 -4.33 -31.21
CA GLY A 42 42.93 -3.47 -32.16
C GLY A 42 42.05 -2.57 -33.05
N HIS A 43 40.71 -2.72 -33.01
CA HIS A 43 39.79 -2.04 -33.94
C HIS A 43 38.90 -0.95 -33.32
N PHE A 44 39.06 -0.63 -32.03
CA PHE A 44 38.36 0.48 -31.35
C PHE A 44 39.30 1.65 -30.95
N ALA A 45 40.42 1.80 -31.66
CA ALA A 45 41.30 2.96 -31.58
C ALA A 45 41.11 3.93 -32.77
N VAL A 46 39.87 4.11 -33.24
CA VAL A 46 39.54 5.27 -34.08
C VAL A 46 39.56 6.51 -33.19
N THR A 47 40.37 7.49 -33.57
CA THR A 47 40.70 8.67 -32.76
C THR A 47 39.46 9.41 -32.26
N ALA A 48 39.14 9.25 -30.98
CA ALA A 48 38.28 10.17 -30.24
C ALA A 48 39.04 11.49 -30.06
N ARG A 49 39.01 12.34 -31.10
CA ARG A 49 39.50 13.71 -31.04
C ARG A 49 38.64 14.44 -30.01
N ALA A 50 39.18 14.67 -28.81
CA ALA A 50 38.50 15.41 -27.78
C ALA A 50 38.09 16.77 -28.35
N ALA A 51 36.78 17.00 -28.46
CA ALA A 51 36.27 18.26 -28.97
C ALA A 51 36.72 19.38 -28.02
N GLU A 52 37.28 20.45 -28.58
CA GLU A 52 37.59 21.64 -27.79
C GLU A 52 36.32 22.12 -27.07
N PRO A 53 36.42 22.61 -25.82
CA PRO A 53 35.25 23.03 -25.06
C PRO A 53 34.59 24.21 -25.77
N VAL A 54 33.42 23.94 -26.38
CA VAL A 54 32.60 24.96 -27.02
C VAL A 54 32.32 26.06 -25.99
N ALA A 55 32.68 27.30 -26.31
CA ALA A 55 32.42 28.43 -25.44
C ALA A 55 30.91 28.63 -25.28
N VAL A 56 30.41 28.43 -24.06
CA VAL A 56 29.00 28.66 -23.69
C VAL A 56 28.93 29.85 -22.75
N VAL A 57 28.35 30.95 -23.24
CA VAL A 57 28.20 32.20 -22.50
C VAL A 57 26.78 32.27 -21.94
N ALA A 58 26.63 32.43 -20.64
CA ALA A 58 25.33 32.66 -20.01
C ALA A 58 25.31 34.06 -19.37
N ILE A 59 24.33 34.86 -19.73
CA ILE A 59 24.17 36.26 -19.35
C ILE A 59 22.86 36.39 -18.59
N ALA A 60 22.89 36.78 -17.32
CA ALA A 60 21.67 37.14 -16.60
C ALA A 60 21.08 38.41 -17.21
N ILE A 61 19.84 38.35 -17.68
CA ILE A 61 19.14 39.49 -18.31
C ILE A 61 18.01 40.05 -17.45
N ALA A 62 17.56 39.29 -16.45
CA ALA A 62 16.67 39.69 -15.37
C ALA A 62 16.84 38.72 -14.19
N PRO A 63 16.33 39.01 -12.98
CA PRO A 63 16.33 38.06 -11.87
C PRO A 63 15.71 36.72 -12.30
N ARG A 64 16.45 35.63 -12.10
CA ARG A 64 16.08 34.26 -12.50
C ARG A 64 15.87 34.03 -14.02
N ILE A 65 16.28 34.95 -14.90
CA ILE A 65 16.24 34.79 -16.36
C ILE A 65 17.63 34.96 -16.97
N GLU A 66 18.16 33.90 -17.58
CA GLU A 66 19.44 33.93 -18.31
C GLU A 66 19.20 33.82 -19.83
N ARG A 67 20.04 34.52 -20.61
CA ARG A 67 20.26 34.28 -22.04
C ARG A 67 21.52 33.44 -22.19
N VAL A 68 21.42 32.29 -22.85
CA VAL A 68 22.54 31.36 -23.08
C VAL A 68 22.88 31.35 -24.55
N GLU A 69 24.16 31.56 -24.88
CA GLU A 69 24.73 31.55 -26.23
C GLU A 69 25.76 30.43 -26.35
N PHE A 70 25.71 29.71 -27.47
CA PHE A 70 26.60 28.57 -27.76
C PHE A 70 26.74 28.37 -29.27
N HIS A 71 27.85 27.77 -29.71
CA HIS A 71 28.00 27.37 -31.11
C HIS A 71 27.27 26.04 -31.37
N SER A 72 26.25 26.04 -32.25
CA SER A 72 25.57 24.81 -32.66
C SER A 72 26.33 24.17 -33.81
N ARG A 73 26.67 22.88 -33.68
CA ARG A 73 27.34 22.13 -34.76
C ARG A 73 26.33 21.67 -35.82
N ALA A 74 25.07 21.48 -35.44
CA ALA A 74 23.98 21.16 -36.35
C ALA A 74 23.76 22.28 -37.39
N LEU A 75 23.82 23.55 -36.96
CA LEU A 75 23.61 24.73 -37.80
C LEU A 75 24.92 25.40 -38.28
N GLY A 76 26.05 25.13 -37.61
CA GLY A 76 27.37 25.68 -37.96
C GLY A 76 27.56 27.14 -37.56
N GLU A 77 26.77 27.64 -36.61
CA GLU A 77 26.74 29.05 -36.20
C GLU A 77 26.39 29.23 -34.72
N THR A 78 26.64 30.43 -34.19
CA THR A 78 26.29 30.75 -32.79
C THR A 78 24.79 30.95 -32.64
N ARG A 79 24.18 30.13 -31.78
CA ARG A 79 22.76 30.15 -31.45
C ARG A 79 22.53 30.48 -29.98
N ARG A 80 21.29 30.84 -29.65
CA ARG A 80 20.90 31.26 -28.30
C ARG A 80 19.60 30.61 -27.85
N PHE A 81 19.39 30.59 -26.54
CA PHE A 81 18.09 30.35 -25.93
C PHE A 81 17.95 31.18 -24.65
N HIS A 82 16.72 31.35 -24.19
CA HIS A 82 16.45 31.93 -22.88
C HIS A 82 16.01 30.84 -21.91
N ILE A 83 16.36 30.99 -20.63
CA ILE A 83 16.00 30.06 -19.56
C ILE A 83 15.45 30.84 -18.37
N VAL A 84 14.30 30.41 -17.86
CA VAL A 84 13.69 30.89 -16.61
C VAL A 84 13.92 29.84 -15.54
N LEU A 85 14.48 30.27 -14.41
CA LEU A 85 14.78 29.43 -13.26
C LEU A 85 13.71 29.60 -12.17
N PRO A 86 13.28 28.53 -11.48
CA PRO A 86 12.37 28.63 -10.36
C PRO A 86 13.02 29.36 -9.18
N ASP A 87 12.21 29.77 -8.21
CA ASP A 87 12.75 30.30 -6.96
C ASP A 87 13.52 29.22 -6.18
N GLY A 88 14.55 29.61 -5.43
CA GLY A 88 15.45 28.68 -4.73
C GLY A 88 16.25 27.72 -5.63
N PHE A 89 16.37 27.98 -6.94
CA PHE A 89 17.02 27.06 -7.88
C PHE A 89 18.50 26.76 -7.53
N ASN A 90 18.78 25.49 -7.18
CA ASN A 90 20.12 24.99 -6.92
C ASN A 90 20.74 24.34 -8.17
N ARG A 91 21.70 25.02 -8.81
CA ARG A 91 22.43 24.56 -10.01
C ARG A 91 23.23 23.27 -9.82
N HIS A 92 23.53 22.87 -8.58
CA HIS A 92 24.25 21.64 -8.25
C HIS A 92 23.32 20.45 -7.97
N ALA A 93 22.04 20.70 -7.70
CA ALA A 93 21.03 19.65 -7.64
C ALA A 93 20.76 19.09 -9.06
N LYS A 94 20.36 17.81 -9.12
CA LYS A 94 20.08 17.09 -10.37
C LYS A 94 18.60 16.74 -10.46
N GLU A 95 18.19 16.35 -11.67
CA GLU A 95 16.83 15.93 -12.00
C GLU A 95 15.79 17.05 -11.90
N HIS A 96 16.18 18.31 -12.13
CA HIS A 96 15.24 19.43 -12.16
C HIS A 96 14.19 19.23 -13.26
N PRO A 97 12.88 19.28 -12.95
CA PRO A 97 11.85 19.22 -13.97
C PRO A 97 11.90 20.48 -14.84
N PHE A 98 11.58 20.32 -16.13
CA PHE A 98 11.57 21.45 -17.06
C PHE A 98 10.54 21.34 -18.19
N LEU A 99 10.15 22.50 -18.68
CA LEU A 99 9.36 22.71 -19.88
C LEU A 99 10.24 23.31 -20.98
N MET A 100 10.28 22.73 -22.18
CA MET A 100 10.81 23.39 -23.38
C MET A 100 9.65 23.93 -24.21
N LEU A 101 9.65 25.24 -24.50
CA LEU A 101 8.55 25.94 -25.17
C LEU A 101 9.02 26.58 -26.49
N LEU A 102 8.53 26.04 -27.60
CA LEU A 102 8.90 26.40 -28.98
C LEU A 102 8.02 27.53 -29.53
N HIS A 103 8.64 28.57 -30.11
CA HIS A 103 7.91 29.74 -30.60
C HIS A 103 7.30 29.56 -31.99
N GLY A 104 6.28 30.37 -32.28
CA GLY A 104 5.67 30.45 -33.60
C GLY A 104 6.53 31.18 -34.64
N ARG A 105 6.10 31.13 -35.90
CA ARG A 105 6.77 31.83 -37.01
C ARG A 105 6.68 33.35 -36.83
N GLY A 106 7.73 34.08 -37.18
CA GLY A 106 7.83 35.53 -36.99
C GLY A 106 7.94 35.96 -35.53
N ARG A 107 8.20 35.01 -34.62
CA ARG A 107 8.50 35.23 -33.20
C ARG A 107 9.90 34.71 -32.90
N ASN A 108 10.31 34.83 -31.65
CA ASN A 108 11.64 34.49 -31.18
C ASN A 108 11.60 33.98 -29.73
N SER A 109 12.75 33.52 -29.25
CA SER A 109 12.98 33.04 -27.88
C SER A 109 12.58 34.00 -26.73
N ARG A 110 12.31 35.29 -27.00
CA ARG A 110 11.85 36.27 -26.01
C ARG A 110 10.35 36.57 -26.04
N SER A 111 9.62 36.13 -27.06
CA SER A 111 8.30 36.69 -27.38
C SER A 111 7.23 36.48 -26.29
N LEU A 112 7.39 35.50 -25.39
CA LEU A 112 6.54 35.33 -24.20
C LEU A 112 7.20 35.80 -22.89
N LEU A 113 8.49 36.15 -22.90
CA LEU A 113 9.21 36.70 -21.75
C LEU A 113 9.14 38.24 -21.70
N ASP A 114 8.87 38.87 -22.85
CA ASP A 114 8.69 40.31 -22.95
C ASP A 114 7.26 40.75 -22.58
N ASP A 115 6.28 39.85 -22.62
CA ASP A 115 4.96 40.05 -22.01
C ASP A 115 5.02 39.91 -20.47
N PRO A 116 4.62 40.93 -19.68
CA PRO A 116 4.69 40.87 -18.22
C PRO A 116 3.86 39.75 -17.59
N SER A 117 2.69 39.41 -18.15
CA SER A 117 1.80 38.39 -17.58
C SER A 117 2.40 36.99 -17.74
N SER A 118 2.74 36.63 -18.98
CA SER A 118 3.38 35.36 -19.33
C SER A 118 4.71 35.19 -18.58
N ARG A 119 5.55 36.24 -18.52
CA ARG A 119 6.80 36.23 -17.74
C ARG A 119 6.55 35.91 -16.27
N LYS A 120 5.53 36.51 -15.64
CA LYS A 120 5.16 36.21 -14.26
C LYS A 120 4.77 34.73 -14.11
N SER A 121 3.93 34.21 -15.01
CA SER A 121 3.54 32.79 -14.97
C SER A 121 4.74 31.84 -15.04
N PHE A 122 5.74 32.11 -15.89
CA PHE A 122 6.96 31.28 -15.95
C PHE A 122 7.85 31.43 -14.70
N LEU A 123 7.94 32.62 -14.11
CA LEU A 123 8.67 32.84 -12.85
C LEU A 123 8.01 32.12 -11.67
N ASP A 124 6.69 31.95 -11.71
CA ASP A 124 5.87 31.28 -10.68
C ASP A 124 5.61 29.79 -11.00
N ALA A 125 6.21 29.25 -12.08
CA ALA A 125 5.94 27.89 -12.55
C ALA A 125 6.40 26.81 -11.56
N GLY A 126 7.44 27.07 -10.76
CA GLY A 126 8.03 26.12 -9.82
C GLY A 126 8.97 25.09 -10.46
N PHE A 127 9.30 25.27 -11.75
CA PHE A 127 10.20 24.41 -12.53
C PHE A 127 10.95 25.25 -13.57
N VAL A 128 11.96 24.67 -14.22
CA VAL A 128 12.77 25.38 -15.25
C VAL A 128 11.99 25.51 -16.56
N THR A 129 12.02 26.66 -17.23
CA THR A 129 11.45 26.80 -18.59
C THR A 129 12.51 27.24 -19.59
N LEU A 130 12.66 26.49 -20.69
CA LEU A 130 13.57 26.74 -21.81
C LEU A 130 12.82 27.33 -23.01
N PHE A 131 13.41 28.36 -23.63
CA PHE A 131 12.88 29.04 -24.82
C PHE A 131 13.95 29.06 -25.93
N PRO A 132 14.01 28.02 -26.79
CA PRO A 132 14.92 27.96 -27.94
C PRO A 132 14.71 29.10 -28.93
N GLU A 133 15.78 29.52 -29.62
CA GLU A 133 15.68 30.37 -30.81
C GLU A 133 15.61 29.49 -32.06
N GLY A 134 14.47 29.49 -32.75
CA GLY A 134 14.16 28.58 -33.86
C GLY A 134 13.97 29.25 -35.23
N ASP A 135 14.14 30.56 -35.33
CA ASP A 135 13.84 31.36 -36.52
C ASP A 135 12.47 31.00 -37.14
N ASN A 136 12.38 30.87 -38.47
CA ASN A 136 11.17 30.43 -39.17
C ASN A 136 11.25 28.97 -39.63
N SER A 137 12.03 28.14 -38.92
CA SER A 137 12.52 26.83 -39.38
C SER A 137 11.51 25.67 -39.39
N TRP A 138 10.37 25.81 -38.71
CA TRP A 138 9.48 24.69 -38.36
C TRP A 138 10.09 23.60 -37.45
N TYR A 139 11.25 23.87 -36.84
CA TYR A 139 11.95 22.94 -35.94
C TYR A 139 12.24 21.55 -36.56
N LEU A 140 12.41 21.52 -37.88
CA LEU A 140 12.72 20.32 -38.64
C LEU A 140 14.12 20.42 -39.25
N ASP A 141 14.70 19.28 -39.60
CA ASP A 141 15.87 19.22 -40.46
C ASP A 141 15.38 19.28 -41.90
N SER A 142 15.65 20.41 -42.59
CA SER A 142 14.95 20.75 -43.82
C SER A 142 15.36 19.89 -45.01
N PRO A 143 14.42 19.16 -45.65
CA PRO A 143 14.69 18.50 -46.93
C PRO A 143 14.92 19.50 -48.07
N ALA A 144 14.48 20.75 -47.94
CA ALA A 144 14.74 21.81 -48.91
C ALA A 144 16.13 22.47 -48.72
N ASN A 145 16.65 22.51 -47.50
CA ASN A 145 17.92 23.16 -47.17
C ASN A 145 18.75 22.32 -46.17
N PRO A 146 19.76 21.56 -46.65
CA PRO A 146 20.60 20.71 -45.80
C PRO A 146 21.39 21.42 -44.68
N LYS A 147 21.48 22.76 -44.70
CA LYS A 147 22.08 23.56 -43.61
C LYS A 147 21.08 23.88 -42.48
N ALA A 148 19.78 23.87 -42.77
CA ALA A 148 18.73 24.19 -41.80
C ALA A 148 18.34 22.95 -40.98
N LYS A 149 19.23 22.52 -40.08
CA LYS A 149 19.08 21.34 -39.21
C LYS A 149 18.52 21.68 -37.82
N TYR A 150 17.29 22.16 -37.76
CA TYR A 150 16.72 22.67 -36.51
C TYR A 150 16.23 21.59 -35.54
N ALA A 151 15.87 20.39 -36.02
CA ALA A 151 15.59 19.26 -35.12
C ALA A 151 16.88 18.75 -34.48
N SER A 152 17.97 18.67 -35.26
CA SER A 152 19.31 18.36 -34.72
C SER A 152 19.78 19.42 -33.71
N TYR A 153 19.56 20.71 -33.98
CA TYR A 153 19.86 21.80 -33.03
C TYR A 153 19.07 21.71 -31.72
N LEU A 154 17.79 21.31 -31.75
CA LEU A 154 17.01 21.11 -30.52
C LEU A 154 17.59 19.98 -29.65
N ASN A 155 18.14 18.93 -30.25
CA ASN A 155 18.88 17.89 -29.51
C ASN A 155 20.16 18.45 -28.86
N GLU A 156 20.97 19.22 -29.60
CA GLU A 156 22.18 19.86 -29.04
C GLU A 156 21.86 20.81 -27.87
N LEU A 157 20.79 21.61 -28.01
CA LEU A 157 20.31 22.52 -26.97
C LEU A 157 19.85 21.75 -25.73
N LEU A 158 19.09 20.68 -25.92
CA LEU A 158 18.57 19.85 -24.83
C LEU A 158 19.72 19.19 -24.04
N GLU A 159 20.68 18.59 -24.73
CA GLU A 159 21.88 18.00 -24.10
C GLU A 159 22.68 19.04 -23.31
N LEU A 160 22.89 20.23 -23.89
CA LEU A 160 23.58 21.35 -23.25
C LEU A 160 22.83 21.82 -21.99
N ALA A 161 21.51 22.03 -22.08
CA ALA A 161 20.70 22.50 -20.98
C ALA A 161 20.67 21.49 -19.82
N GLU A 162 20.50 20.20 -20.11
CA GLU A 162 20.58 19.12 -19.12
C GLU A 162 21.92 19.07 -18.40
N SER A 163 23.02 19.15 -19.15
CA SER A 163 24.36 19.11 -18.55
C SER A 163 24.68 20.37 -17.73
N ARG A 164 24.19 21.55 -18.15
CA ARG A 164 24.54 22.85 -17.54
C ARG A 164 23.67 23.21 -16.33
N TYR A 165 22.40 22.83 -16.35
CA TYR A 165 21.41 23.19 -15.33
C TYR A 165 20.88 21.99 -14.53
N GLY A 166 21.46 20.79 -14.71
CA GLY A 166 21.06 19.60 -13.94
C GLY A 166 19.64 19.13 -14.24
N LEU A 167 19.13 19.41 -15.44
CA LEU A 167 17.74 19.11 -15.82
C LEU A 167 17.52 17.60 -15.95
N SER A 168 16.28 17.16 -15.72
CA SER A 168 15.95 15.75 -15.67
C SER A 168 15.99 15.05 -17.01
N LYS A 169 16.52 13.82 -17.02
CA LYS A 169 16.48 12.92 -18.18
C LYS A 169 15.28 11.98 -18.18
N GLN A 170 14.42 12.09 -17.16
CA GLN A 170 13.22 11.25 -16.98
C GLN A 170 12.06 11.89 -17.74
N SER A 171 11.35 11.11 -18.56
CA SER A 171 10.26 11.62 -19.42
C SER A 171 9.23 12.43 -18.64
N GLU A 172 8.95 11.97 -17.43
CA GLU A 172 7.96 12.48 -16.50
C GLU A 172 8.24 13.90 -16.05
N ARG A 173 9.51 14.27 -16.01
CA ARG A 173 10.02 15.57 -15.58
C ARG A 173 10.43 16.44 -16.78
N ARG A 174 10.08 16.00 -18.00
CA ARG A 174 10.31 16.68 -19.27
C ARG A 174 8.96 16.98 -19.95
N ALA A 175 8.58 18.25 -19.96
CA ALA A 175 7.46 18.75 -20.74
C ALA A 175 7.96 19.45 -22.00
N LEU A 176 7.22 19.31 -23.09
CA LEU A 176 7.50 19.95 -24.37
C LEU A 176 6.25 20.64 -24.87
N ALA A 177 6.37 21.88 -25.33
CA ALA A 177 5.24 22.65 -25.82
C ALA A 177 5.65 23.57 -26.96
N GLY A 178 4.67 24.14 -27.67
CA GLY A 178 4.90 25.21 -28.61
C GLY A 178 3.64 25.72 -29.28
N TRP A 179 3.75 26.84 -30.00
CA TRP A 179 2.59 27.46 -30.67
C TRP A 179 2.77 27.66 -32.18
N SER A 180 1.69 27.49 -32.95
CA SER A 180 1.69 27.62 -34.42
C SER A 180 2.75 26.72 -35.06
N MET A 181 3.77 27.30 -35.71
CA MET A 181 5.00 26.62 -36.17
C MET A 181 5.67 25.79 -35.06
N GLY A 182 5.74 26.32 -33.84
CA GLY A 182 6.25 25.61 -32.67
C GLY A 182 5.31 24.52 -32.15
N GLY A 183 4.00 24.63 -32.40
CA GLY A 183 3.01 23.59 -32.06
C GLY A 183 3.12 22.37 -32.98
N TYR A 184 3.37 22.61 -34.27
CA TYR A 184 3.84 21.58 -35.18
C TYR A 184 5.18 20.98 -34.71
N GLY A 185 6.17 21.85 -34.44
CA GLY A 185 7.52 21.43 -34.06
C GLY A 185 7.56 20.59 -32.79
N CYS A 186 6.78 20.94 -31.76
CA CYS A 186 6.77 20.24 -30.48
C CYS A 186 6.20 18.82 -30.61
N VAL A 187 5.13 18.65 -31.40
CA VAL A 187 4.52 17.34 -31.66
C VAL A 187 5.47 16.48 -32.49
N ARG A 188 6.08 17.02 -33.54
CA ARG A 188 7.05 16.28 -34.37
C ARG A 188 8.30 15.88 -33.61
N PHE A 189 8.84 16.78 -32.80
CA PHE A 189 10.02 16.49 -31.98
C PHE A 189 9.72 15.42 -30.92
N ALA A 190 8.52 15.39 -30.34
CA ALA A 190 8.08 14.27 -29.49
C ALA A 190 7.92 12.95 -30.26
N GLN A 191 7.38 12.97 -31.48
CA GLN A 191 7.23 11.78 -32.33
C GLN A 191 8.55 11.18 -32.81
N THR A 192 9.58 12.00 -33.00
CA THR A 192 10.95 11.53 -33.33
C THR A 192 11.73 11.10 -32.09
N HIS A 193 11.29 11.48 -30.88
CA HIS A 193 11.90 11.11 -29.60
C HIS A 193 10.88 10.42 -28.67
N PRO A 194 10.30 9.26 -29.09
CA PRO A 194 9.17 8.63 -28.41
C PRO A 194 9.47 8.30 -26.94
N GLY A 195 8.61 8.78 -26.05
CA GLY A 195 8.75 8.63 -24.60
C GLY A 195 10.01 9.30 -24.03
N GLN A 196 10.54 10.36 -24.66
CA GLN A 196 11.47 11.30 -24.02
C GLN A 196 10.75 12.42 -23.26
N PHE A 197 9.46 12.66 -23.54
CA PHE A 197 8.63 13.69 -22.91
C PHE A 197 7.36 13.06 -22.35
N GLY A 198 7.00 13.43 -21.12
CA GLY A 198 5.83 12.93 -20.40
C GLY A 198 4.59 13.81 -20.60
N SER A 199 4.80 15.07 -20.97
CA SER A 199 3.78 16.03 -21.35
C SER A 199 4.15 16.68 -22.69
N VAL A 200 3.20 16.75 -23.62
CA VAL A 200 3.33 17.43 -24.92
C VAL A 200 2.15 18.39 -25.09
N THR A 201 2.40 19.68 -25.34
CA THR A 201 1.34 20.69 -25.50
C THR A 201 1.45 21.45 -26.82
N SER A 202 0.47 21.29 -27.72
CA SER A 202 0.38 22.04 -28.98
C SER A 202 -0.64 23.17 -28.85
N ILE A 203 -0.25 24.40 -29.17
CA ILE A 203 -1.12 25.58 -29.16
C ILE A 203 -1.30 26.08 -30.60
N VAL A 204 -2.53 26.15 -31.08
CA VAL A 204 -2.91 26.52 -32.46
C VAL A 204 -2.01 25.86 -33.53
N GLY A 205 -1.68 24.57 -33.31
CA GLY A 205 -0.65 23.86 -34.06
C GLY A 205 -1.16 23.27 -35.38
N LEU A 206 -0.31 23.22 -36.40
CA LEU A 206 -0.67 22.66 -37.70
C LEU A 206 -0.41 21.15 -37.72
N LEU A 207 -1.38 20.39 -37.21
CA LEU A 207 -1.21 18.96 -36.92
C LEU A 207 -1.77 17.99 -37.97
N ASP A 208 -2.39 18.50 -39.04
CA ASP A 208 -2.92 17.70 -40.16
C ASP A 208 -2.77 18.45 -41.49
N TYR A 209 -1.63 18.23 -42.16
CA TYR A 209 -1.30 18.79 -43.47
C TYR A 209 -0.37 17.82 -44.24
N PRO A 210 -0.35 17.83 -45.58
CA PRO A 210 -1.26 18.53 -46.48
C PRO A 210 -2.65 17.88 -46.44
N ARG A 211 -3.69 18.66 -46.75
CA ARG A 211 -5.03 18.14 -47.06
C ARG A 211 -5.32 18.49 -48.52
N SER A 212 -6.09 17.65 -49.22
CA SER A 212 -6.56 17.98 -50.58
C SER A 212 -7.42 19.24 -50.56
N GLU A 213 -7.48 19.97 -51.68
CA GLU A 213 -8.25 21.23 -51.76
C GLU A 213 -9.73 21.01 -51.42
N GLU A 214 -10.30 19.87 -51.83
CA GLU A 214 -11.66 19.40 -51.56
C GLU A 214 -11.94 19.19 -50.05
N ALA A 215 -10.90 19.00 -49.24
CA ALA A 215 -11.03 18.65 -47.82
C ALA A 215 -10.91 19.85 -46.88
N PHE A 216 -10.67 21.07 -47.36
CA PHE A 216 -10.59 22.28 -46.54
C PHE A 216 -11.94 23.02 -46.46
N PRO A 217 -12.48 23.30 -45.26
CA PRO A 217 -13.51 24.32 -45.10
C PRO A 217 -13.03 25.69 -45.61
N PRO A 218 -13.91 26.55 -46.16
CA PRO A 218 -13.55 27.90 -46.57
C PRO A 218 -12.83 28.67 -45.45
N GLY A 219 -11.71 29.30 -45.78
CA GLY A 219 -10.87 30.04 -44.82
C GLY A 219 -9.87 29.20 -44.00
N GLN A 220 -9.90 27.86 -44.08
CA GLN A 220 -8.99 26.99 -43.31
C GLN A 220 -7.77 26.48 -44.11
N ARG A 221 -7.59 26.95 -45.35
CA ARG A 221 -6.48 26.54 -46.22
C ARG A 221 -5.14 27.06 -45.71
N TYR A 222 -4.19 26.16 -45.50
CA TYR A 222 -2.79 26.51 -45.25
C TYR A 222 -1.87 25.86 -46.29
N PRO A 223 -1.16 26.65 -47.14
CA PRO A 223 -0.28 26.09 -48.16
C PRO A 223 0.98 25.49 -47.52
N VAL A 224 1.43 24.34 -48.04
CA VAL A 224 2.73 23.77 -47.67
C VAL A 224 3.82 24.75 -48.06
N ARG A 225 4.75 24.99 -47.14
CA ARG A 225 5.89 25.90 -47.34
C ARG A 225 7.07 25.13 -47.91
N THR A 226 7.08 24.99 -49.24
CA THR A 226 8.09 24.20 -49.97
C THR A 226 9.52 24.69 -49.71
N GLU A 227 9.69 25.95 -49.31
CA GLU A 227 10.96 26.53 -48.86
C GLU A 227 11.54 25.89 -47.58
N TYR A 228 10.74 25.15 -46.81
CA TYR A 228 11.18 24.35 -45.65
C TYR A 228 10.93 22.85 -45.84
N PHE A 229 9.78 22.47 -46.40
CA PHE A 229 9.31 21.08 -46.50
C PHE A 229 9.72 20.36 -47.79
N GLY A 230 10.38 21.05 -48.72
CA GLY A 230 10.69 20.54 -50.05
C GLY A 230 9.48 20.61 -50.98
N ALA A 231 9.71 20.41 -52.28
CA ALA A 231 8.67 20.41 -53.30
C ALA A 231 7.99 19.04 -53.50
N ASP A 232 8.54 17.96 -52.91
CA ASP A 232 8.07 16.59 -53.08
C ASP A 232 6.89 16.27 -52.15
N PRO A 233 5.68 15.98 -52.68
CA PRO A 233 4.52 15.66 -51.86
C PRO A 233 4.64 14.38 -51.03
N THR A 234 5.47 13.42 -51.47
CA THR A 234 5.68 12.15 -50.73
C THR A 234 6.43 12.40 -49.42
N VAL A 235 7.33 13.39 -49.41
CA VAL A 235 8.04 13.81 -48.19
C VAL A 235 7.07 14.45 -47.19
N TRP A 236 6.07 15.20 -47.67
CA TRP A 236 5.11 15.89 -46.79
C TRP A 236 4.29 14.91 -45.93
N GLU A 237 3.90 13.75 -46.45
CA GLU A 237 3.18 12.73 -45.67
C GLU A 237 4.02 12.20 -44.49
N THR A 238 5.34 12.02 -44.69
CA THR A 238 6.25 11.62 -43.60
C THR A 238 6.43 12.69 -42.53
N GLN A 239 6.15 13.95 -42.87
CA GLN A 239 6.22 15.12 -41.99
C GLN A 239 4.87 15.52 -41.40
N ASN A 240 3.74 14.96 -41.86
CA ASN A 240 2.43 15.14 -41.24
C ASN A 240 2.42 14.49 -39.84
N PRO A 241 2.09 15.22 -38.76
CA PRO A 241 1.95 14.62 -37.43
C PRO A 241 0.95 13.46 -37.38
N MET A 242 -0.11 13.47 -38.19
CA MET A 242 -1.10 12.38 -38.27
C MET A 242 -0.48 11.00 -38.53
N THR A 243 0.60 10.95 -39.32
CA THR A 243 1.26 9.72 -39.80
C THR A 243 2.05 9.00 -38.70
N SER A 244 2.38 9.67 -37.60
CA SER A 244 3.15 9.10 -36.49
C SER A 244 2.54 9.41 -35.11
N ALA A 245 1.21 9.60 -35.07
CA ALA A 245 0.48 9.91 -33.84
C ALA A 245 0.64 8.81 -32.75
N ASP A 246 0.84 7.55 -33.16
CA ASP A 246 1.12 6.39 -32.29
C ASP A 246 2.38 6.59 -31.44
N ARG A 247 3.39 7.32 -31.95
CA ARG A 247 4.67 7.55 -31.25
C ARG A 247 4.56 8.47 -30.04
N LEU A 248 3.39 9.10 -29.83
CA LEU A 248 3.08 9.83 -28.60
C LEU A 248 2.58 8.93 -27.47
N ALA A 249 2.45 7.61 -27.70
CA ALA A 249 2.05 6.65 -26.67
C ALA A 249 2.93 6.76 -25.41
N GLY A 250 2.28 6.99 -24.27
CA GLY A 250 2.94 7.14 -22.98
C GLY A 250 3.19 8.59 -22.54
N ALA A 251 3.00 9.57 -23.40
CA ALA A 251 2.88 10.98 -23.02
C ALA A 251 1.41 11.36 -22.72
N SER A 252 1.21 12.40 -21.92
CA SER A 252 -0.05 13.16 -21.85
C SER A 252 -0.01 14.27 -22.89
N VAL A 253 -1.05 14.40 -23.73
CA VAL A 253 -1.08 15.38 -24.81
C VAL A 253 -2.17 16.43 -24.57
N LEU A 254 -1.81 17.71 -24.53
CA LEU A 254 -2.78 18.81 -24.51
C LEU A 254 -2.77 19.53 -25.86
N LEU A 255 -3.93 19.57 -26.50
CA LEU A 255 -4.16 20.34 -27.71
C LEU A 255 -4.96 21.57 -27.32
N ILE A 256 -4.46 22.76 -27.66
CA ILE A 256 -5.15 24.03 -27.45
C ILE A 256 -5.36 24.65 -28.81
N THR A 257 -6.60 24.99 -29.16
CA THR A 257 -6.95 25.73 -30.37
C THR A 257 -8.00 26.78 -30.00
N ALA A 258 -8.34 27.68 -30.93
CA ALA A 258 -9.42 28.64 -30.72
C ALA A 258 -10.58 28.46 -31.71
N ASP A 259 -11.74 28.97 -31.33
CA ASP A 259 -13.03 28.74 -32.00
C ASP A 259 -13.07 29.23 -33.45
N ALA A 260 -12.43 30.37 -33.73
CA ALA A 260 -12.23 30.99 -35.04
C ALA A 260 -10.81 30.81 -35.61
N ALA A 261 -10.01 29.88 -35.06
CA ALA A 261 -8.67 29.58 -35.59
C ALA A 261 -8.74 28.72 -36.87
N PHE A 262 -7.92 29.06 -37.89
CA PHE A 262 -7.93 28.33 -39.17
C PHE A 262 -7.44 26.87 -39.03
N ASP A 263 -6.60 26.59 -38.04
CA ASP A 263 -6.04 25.26 -37.73
C ASP A 263 -6.96 24.41 -36.84
N ARG A 264 -8.11 24.94 -36.41
CA ARG A 264 -9.04 24.26 -35.50
C ARG A 264 -9.38 22.83 -35.94
N THR A 265 -9.77 22.63 -37.20
CA THR A 265 -10.14 21.28 -37.68
C THR A 265 -8.94 20.35 -37.82
N MET A 266 -7.70 20.86 -37.87
CA MET A 266 -6.49 20.05 -37.80
C MET A 266 -6.32 19.47 -36.38
N ASN A 267 -6.45 20.32 -35.35
CA ASN A 267 -6.36 19.88 -33.95
C ASN A 267 -7.53 18.96 -33.54
N GLU A 268 -8.75 19.21 -34.01
CA GLU A 268 -9.91 18.31 -33.81
C GLU A 268 -9.75 16.94 -34.52
N ARG A 269 -9.04 16.89 -35.66
CA ARG A 269 -8.73 15.62 -36.36
C ARG A 269 -7.58 14.88 -35.70
N PHE A 270 -6.54 15.59 -35.26
CA PHE A 270 -5.44 15.01 -34.50
C PHE A 270 -5.92 14.45 -33.15
N SER A 271 -6.78 15.18 -32.42
CA SER A 271 -7.48 14.68 -31.23
C SER A 271 -8.19 13.35 -31.50
N ARG A 272 -9.08 13.30 -32.52
CA ARG A 272 -9.77 12.05 -32.90
C ARG A 272 -8.80 10.92 -33.24
N LYS A 273 -7.66 11.20 -33.88
CA LYS A 273 -6.63 10.20 -34.17
C LYS A 273 -5.98 9.67 -32.89
N LEU A 274 -5.71 10.52 -31.90
CA LEU A 274 -5.24 10.10 -30.58
C LEU A 274 -6.30 9.29 -29.82
N SER A 275 -7.59 9.64 -29.93
CA SER A 275 -8.69 8.85 -29.33
C SER A 275 -8.76 7.45 -29.93
N GLN A 276 -8.66 7.32 -31.26
CA GLN A 276 -8.61 6.02 -31.96
C GLN A 276 -7.42 5.15 -31.55
N LEU A 277 -6.30 5.77 -31.17
CA LEU A 277 -5.09 5.10 -30.72
C LEU A 277 -5.07 4.84 -29.19
N GLY A 278 -6.08 5.32 -28.45
CA GLY A 278 -6.14 5.21 -26.99
C GLY A 278 -5.06 6.02 -26.26
N ILE A 279 -4.52 7.06 -26.89
CA ILE A 279 -3.50 7.94 -26.29
C ILE A 279 -4.20 9.00 -25.41
N PRO A 280 -3.83 9.14 -24.12
CA PRO A 280 -4.41 10.15 -23.24
C PRO A 280 -4.16 11.56 -23.77
N HIS A 281 -5.24 12.29 -24.02
CA HIS A 281 -5.16 13.67 -24.49
C HIS A 281 -6.39 14.48 -24.10
N GLU A 282 -6.22 15.79 -24.07
CA GLU A 282 -7.29 16.79 -23.91
C GLU A 282 -7.25 17.77 -25.11
N LEU A 283 -8.42 18.24 -25.54
CA LEU A 283 -8.57 19.32 -26.51
C LEU A 283 -9.29 20.50 -25.84
N LYS A 284 -8.57 21.58 -25.55
CA LYS A 284 -9.14 22.84 -25.06
C LYS A 284 -9.41 23.79 -26.22
N MET A 285 -10.64 24.30 -26.28
CA MET A 285 -11.07 25.37 -27.17
C MET A 285 -11.02 26.68 -26.38
N LEU A 286 -10.37 27.70 -26.92
CA LEU A 286 -10.37 29.07 -26.39
C LEU A 286 -11.12 30.00 -27.34
N ASP A 287 -11.53 31.17 -26.85
CA ASP A 287 -12.15 32.20 -27.70
C ASP A 287 -11.07 32.94 -28.51
N GLY A 288 -11.27 33.05 -29.83
CA GLY A 288 -10.42 33.84 -30.72
C GLY A 288 -9.93 33.11 -31.98
N ALA A 289 -8.94 33.71 -32.64
CA ALA A 289 -8.37 33.22 -33.88
C ALA A 289 -6.95 32.65 -33.69
N HIS A 290 -6.25 32.34 -34.78
CA HIS A 290 -4.83 31.99 -34.75
C HIS A 290 -3.97 33.23 -34.42
N SER A 291 -3.98 33.65 -33.15
CA SER A 291 -3.41 34.92 -32.68
C SER A 291 -2.45 34.74 -31.50
N ILE A 292 -1.65 35.77 -31.21
CA ILE A 292 -0.78 35.77 -30.03
C ILE A 292 -1.58 35.92 -28.71
N SER A 293 -2.78 36.51 -28.74
CA SER A 293 -3.63 36.63 -27.55
C SER A 293 -4.10 35.26 -27.03
N VAL A 294 -4.48 34.35 -27.93
CA VAL A 294 -4.79 32.94 -27.59
C VAL A 294 -3.57 32.24 -27.00
N VAL A 295 -2.36 32.51 -27.51
CA VAL A 295 -1.12 31.95 -26.97
C VAL A 295 -0.84 32.46 -25.55
N HIS A 296 -1.01 33.75 -25.27
CA HIS A 296 -0.88 34.29 -23.91
C HIS A 296 -1.92 33.70 -22.95
N ALA A 297 -3.19 33.58 -23.38
CA ALA A 297 -4.24 32.93 -22.60
C ALA A 297 -3.96 31.44 -22.34
N ALA A 298 -3.22 30.76 -23.23
CA ALA A 298 -2.83 29.37 -23.08
C ALA A 298 -1.64 29.15 -22.11
N VAL A 299 -0.82 30.17 -21.80
CA VAL A 299 0.39 30.00 -20.95
C VAL A 299 0.09 29.35 -19.59
N PRO A 300 -0.94 29.76 -18.81
CA PRO A 300 -1.29 29.10 -17.56
C PRO A 300 -1.64 27.61 -17.74
N LEU A 301 -2.37 27.27 -18.81
CA LEU A 301 -2.80 25.89 -19.11
C LEU A 301 -1.62 24.99 -19.47
N VAL A 302 -0.63 25.53 -20.19
CA VAL A 302 0.63 24.83 -20.53
C VAL A 302 1.42 24.54 -19.24
N ILE A 303 1.52 25.52 -18.34
CA ILE A 303 2.24 25.38 -17.07
C ILE A 303 1.53 24.38 -16.15
N GLU A 304 0.20 24.42 -16.09
CA GLU A 304 -0.62 23.46 -15.34
C GLU A 304 -0.43 22.03 -15.86
N HIS A 305 -0.52 21.82 -17.18
CA HIS A 305 -0.33 20.49 -17.79
C HIS A 305 1.10 19.94 -17.58
N ALA A 306 2.13 20.80 -17.67
CA ALA A 306 3.50 20.43 -17.33
C ALA A 306 3.63 20.05 -15.84
N ARG A 307 3.09 20.88 -14.93
CA ARG A 307 3.09 20.64 -13.48
C ARG A 307 2.37 19.34 -13.12
N ALA A 308 1.22 19.05 -13.73
CA ALA A 308 0.48 17.81 -13.52
C ALA A 308 1.32 16.57 -13.89
N ALA A 309 2.05 16.63 -15.00
CA ALA A 309 2.98 15.56 -15.37
C ALA A 309 4.16 15.45 -14.39
N PHE A 310 4.73 16.57 -13.93
CA PHE A 310 5.85 16.56 -12.97
C PHE A 310 5.46 16.02 -11.59
N SER A 311 4.21 16.23 -11.18
CA SER A 311 3.60 15.66 -9.97
C SER A 311 3.12 14.21 -10.15
N THR A 312 3.27 13.62 -11.34
CA THR A 312 2.88 12.23 -11.64
C THR A 312 4.12 11.33 -11.72
N PRO A 313 4.42 10.49 -10.70
CA PRO A 313 5.60 9.63 -10.73
C PRO A 313 5.48 8.54 -11.80
N LYS A 314 6.43 8.46 -12.72
CA LYS A 314 6.55 7.36 -13.70
C LYS A 314 8.02 6.95 -13.89
N ALA A 315 8.36 6.30 -14.99
CA ALA A 315 9.38 5.26 -14.99
C ALA A 315 10.83 5.74 -15.13
N ARG A 316 11.68 5.40 -14.16
CA ARG A 316 13.12 5.29 -14.41
C ARG A 316 13.37 4.18 -15.43
N LYS A 317 13.53 4.55 -16.71
CA LYS A 317 13.91 3.64 -17.80
C LYS A 317 15.32 3.11 -17.52
N THR A 318 15.45 1.87 -17.04
CA THR A 318 16.70 1.14 -17.20
C THR A 318 16.82 0.73 -18.66
N GLY A 319 17.89 1.18 -19.32
CA GLY A 319 18.08 1.00 -20.75
C GLY A 319 18.40 -0.45 -21.11
N VAL A 320 17.37 -1.25 -21.36
CA VAL A 320 17.49 -2.51 -22.12
C VAL A 320 16.29 -2.61 -23.06
N THR A 321 16.55 -2.64 -24.36
CA THR A 321 15.54 -2.90 -25.38
C THR A 321 15.15 -4.39 -25.29
N VAL A 322 14.00 -4.71 -24.71
CA VAL A 322 13.51 -6.10 -24.60
C VAL A 322 12.07 -6.18 -25.08
N ASN A 323 11.81 -7.13 -26.00
CA ASN A 323 10.49 -7.38 -26.57
C ASN A 323 9.41 -7.55 -25.49
N ALA A 324 8.30 -6.84 -25.66
CA ALA A 324 7.19 -6.81 -24.70
C ALA A 324 6.39 -8.13 -24.61
N ALA A 325 6.74 -9.16 -25.38
CA ALA A 325 5.98 -10.41 -25.49
C ALA A 325 6.15 -11.37 -24.30
N ASN A 326 7.31 -11.40 -23.63
CA ASN A 326 7.67 -12.44 -22.66
C ASN A 326 8.09 -11.88 -21.28
N ARG A 327 7.19 -11.20 -20.55
CA ARG A 327 7.46 -10.77 -19.15
C ARG A 327 7.02 -11.83 -18.14
N ARG A 328 7.97 -12.62 -17.66
CA ARG A 328 7.83 -13.40 -16.41
C ARG A 328 7.90 -12.44 -15.21
N PRO A 329 7.25 -12.72 -14.06
CA PRO A 329 7.49 -11.99 -12.82
C PRO A 329 8.98 -11.99 -12.49
N ARG A 330 9.51 -10.85 -12.05
CA ARG A 330 10.94 -10.68 -11.76
C ARG A 330 11.35 -11.46 -10.50
N GLY A 331 11.63 -12.74 -10.64
CA GLY A 331 12.58 -13.41 -9.75
C GLY A 331 14.01 -13.06 -10.19
N PRO A 332 15.00 -12.97 -9.27
CA PRO A 332 16.41 -13.08 -9.64
C PRO A 332 16.63 -14.38 -10.43
N THR A 333 17.69 -14.42 -11.25
CA THR A 333 18.12 -15.57 -12.07
C THR A 333 18.65 -16.73 -11.22
N SER A 334 17.78 -17.25 -10.38
CA SER A 334 18.01 -18.31 -9.40
C SER A 334 17.92 -19.67 -10.08
N SER A 335 18.91 -20.52 -9.83
CA SER A 335 18.87 -21.94 -10.19
C SER A 335 17.88 -22.75 -9.33
N ARG A 336 17.21 -22.13 -8.36
CA ARG A 336 16.22 -22.72 -7.44
C ARG A 336 14.83 -22.14 -7.70
N THR A 337 13.79 -22.98 -7.58
CA THR A 337 12.36 -22.62 -7.72
C THR A 337 12.02 -21.31 -6.98
N PRO A 338 11.38 -20.30 -7.58
CA PRO A 338 11.09 -19.07 -6.86
C PRO A 338 10.00 -19.28 -5.80
N VAL A 339 10.19 -18.69 -4.62
CA VAL A 339 9.27 -18.75 -3.48
C VAL A 339 8.82 -17.34 -3.11
N TYR A 340 7.51 -17.14 -3.03
CA TYR A 340 6.88 -15.87 -2.66
C TYR A 340 6.07 -16.03 -1.38
N LEU A 341 6.13 -15.04 -0.50
CA LEU A 341 5.38 -15.03 0.76
C LEU A 341 4.14 -14.13 0.63
N ASN A 342 2.95 -14.64 0.95
CA ASN A 342 1.78 -13.77 1.16
C ASN A 342 1.87 -13.14 2.54
N TRP A 343 1.81 -11.80 2.57
CA TRP A 343 1.80 -11.04 3.80
C TRP A 343 0.39 -10.48 4.05
N ASP A 344 -0.30 -11.10 5.02
CA ASP A 344 -1.65 -10.76 5.45
C ASP A 344 -1.57 -9.89 6.74
N TYR A 345 -2.42 -8.87 6.84
CA TYR A 345 -2.65 -7.97 7.99
C TYR A 345 -1.56 -6.99 8.51
N ASN A 346 -0.25 -7.28 8.54
CA ASN A 346 0.69 -6.51 9.40
C ASN A 346 1.29 -5.20 8.82
N CYS A 347 0.94 -4.77 7.60
CA CYS A 347 1.38 -3.44 7.13
C CYS A 347 0.66 -2.29 7.87
N LEU A 348 -0.42 -2.57 8.60
CA LEU A 348 -1.13 -1.62 9.48
C LEU A 348 -0.39 -1.35 10.79
N THR A 349 0.52 -2.22 11.23
CA THR A 349 1.21 -2.10 12.53
C THR A 349 2.66 -1.64 12.41
N LEU A 350 3.27 -1.75 11.22
CA LEU A 350 4.66 -1.36 10.98
C LEU A 350 4.77 0.03 10.35
N GLY A 351 5.65 0.87 10.91
CA GLY A 351 6.18 2.08 10.27
C GLY A 351 7.20 1.77 9.16
N PRO A 352 7.78 2.80 8.51
CA PRO A 352 8.74 2.61 7.41
C PRO A 352 9.96 1.77 7.80
N SER A 353 10.45 1.93 9.03
CA SER A 353 11.57 1.17 9.60
C SER A 353 11.24 -0.32 9.76
N GLY A 354 10.07 -0.64 10.33
CA GLY A 354 9.58 -2.01 10.52
C GLY A 354 9.32 -2.74 9.20
N ILE A 355 8.76 -2.04 8.20
CA ILE A 355 8.66 -2.54 6.83
C ILE A 355 10.06 -2.91 6.30
N ALA A 356 11.05 -2.04 6.50
CA ALA A 356 12.39 -2.30 6.00
C ALA A 356 13.13 -3.43 6.72
N ASP A 357 12.90 -3.61 8.02
CA ASP A 357 13.37 -4.77 8.77
C ASP A 357 12.75 -6.07 8.23
N LEU A 358 11.47 -6.06 7.89
CA LEU A 358 10.77 -7.23 7.36
C LEU A 358 11.24 -7.60 5.94
N VAL A 359 11.49 -6.62 5.07
CA VAL A 359 12.07 -6.87 3.74
C VAL A 359 13.50 -7.43 3.86
N ARG A 360 14.31 -6.93 4.80
CA ARG A 360 15.64 -7.50 5.10
C ARG A 360 15.53 -8.94 5.59
N ASP A 361 14.63 -9.24 6.51
CA ASP A 361 14.37 -10.61 7.01
C ASP A 361 14.02 -11.57 5.85
N ALA A 362 13.22 -11.12 4.87
CA ALA A 362 12.85 -11.90 3.68
C ALA A 362 14.04 -12.14 2.73
N ARG A 363 14.86 -11.10 2.51
CA ARG A 363 16.08 -11.18 1.70
C ARG A 363 17.07 -12.18 2.31
N ASP A 364 17.30 -12.07 3.61
CA ASP A 364 18.26 -12.90 4.36
C ASP A 364 17.77 -14.34 4.56
N ALA A 365 16.46 -14.55 4.44
CA ALA A 365 15.87 -15.87 4.33
C ALA A 365 16.05 -16.51 2.94
N GLY A 366 16.30 -15.73 1.89
CA GLY A 366 16.46 -16.23 0.52
C GLY A 366 15.14 -16.53 -0.20
N VAL A 367 14.03 -15.90 0.20
CA VAL A 367 12.79 -15.89 -0.62
C VAL A 367 12.93 -14.88 -1.77
N ASN A 368 12.02 -14.93 -2.75
CA ASN A 368 12.14 -14.13 -3.99
C ASN A 368 11.26 -12.88 -4.01
N GLY A 369 10.26 -12.79 -3.13
CA GLY A 369 9.40 -11.63 -3.03
C GLY A 369 8.28 -11.76 -2.01
N ILE A 370 7.63 -10.63 -1.78
CA ILE A 370 6.54 -10.45 -0.82
C ILE A 370 5.31 -10.01 -1.60
N ASN A 371 4.17 -10.65 -1.32
CA ASN A 371 2.87 -10.34 -1.88
C ASN A 371 2.00 -9.70 -0.81
N LEU A 372 1.90 -8.37 -0.85
CA LEU A 372 1.24 -7.57 0.19
C LEU A 372 -0.24 -7.45 -0.06
N ARG A 373 -1.04 -7.82 0.94
CA ARG A 373 -2.48 -7.57 0.94
C ARG A 373 -2.80 -6.09 1.09
N ILE A 374 -3.40 -5.51 0.07
CA ILE A 374 -3.78 -4.08 0.08
C ILE A 374 -5.26 -3.85 0.33
N SER A 375 -6.12 -4.85 0.17
CA SER A 375 -7.57 -4.77 0.37
C SER A 375 -8.01 -5.79 1.42
N ASN A 376 -8.70 -5.36 2.47
CA ASN A 376 -9.21 -6.24 3.53
C ASN A 376 -10.63 -5.80 3.91
N LYS A 377 -11.65 -6.59 3.53
CA LYS A 377 -13.07 -6.27 3.73
C LYS A 377 -13.54 -4.91 3.15
N GLY A 378 -12.79 -4.29 2.24
CA GLY A 378 -13.03 -2.93 1.72
C GLY A 378 -12.09 -1.86 2.29
N ALA A 379 -11.37 -2.15 3.37
CA ALA A 379 -10.30 -1.30 3.86
C ALA A 379 -9.07 -1.38 2.94
N LEU A 380 -8.43 -0.24 2.65
CA LEU A 380 -7.31 -0.10 1.71
C LEU A 380 -6.01 0.29 2.44
N ASN A 381 -5.01 -0.59 2.42
CA ASN A 381 -3.69 -0.41 3.06
C ASN A 381 -2.72 0.44 2.21
N ARG A 382 -3.22 1.56 1.67
CA ARG A 382 -2.48 2.50 0.81
C ARG A 382 -3.18 3.87 0.85
N ARG A 383 -2.51 4.94 0.43
CA ARG A 383 -3.22 6.20 0.17
C ARG A 383 -4.19 5.98 -1.00
N THR A 384 -5.42 6.45 -0.85
CA THR A 384 -6.52 6.22 -1.80
C THR A 384 -7.41 7.46 -1.88
N ARG A 385 -8.03 7.68 -3.04
CA ARG A 385 -9.06 8.71 -3.22
C ARG A 385 -10.48 8.22 -2.88
N VAL A 386 -10.62 6.91 -2.62
CA VAL A 386 -11.90 6.19 -2.70
C VAL A 386 -12.23 5.36 -1.45
N GLY A 387 -11.43 5.45 -0.37
CA GLY A 387 -11.61 4.66 0.85
C GLY A 387 -11.24 5.43 2.13
N THR A 388 -11.93 5.13 3.22
CA THR A 388 -11.99 5.95 4.45
C THR A 388 -10.88 5.68 5.47
N CYS A 389 -10.33 4.47 5.49
CA CYS A 389 -9.43 3.96 6.54
C CYS A 389 -7.97 4.45 6.47
N TYR A 390 -7.57 5.25 5.48
CA TYR A 390 -6.24 5.87 5.49
C TYR A 390 -6.14 6.98 6.55
N ASN A 391 -7.24 7.71 6.81
CA ASN A 391 -7.23 8.85 7.73
C ASN A 391 -7.13 8.40 9.19
N GLU A 392 -7.83 7.34 9.61
CA GLU A 392 -7.72 6.73 10.95
C GLU A 392 -6.30 6.26 11.31
N ARG A 393 -5.41 6.13 10.33
CA ARG A 393 -4.03 5.66 10.53
C ARG A 393 -3.08 6.77 10.95
N LEU A 394 -3.31 8.01 10.51
CA LEU A 394 -2.44 9.15 10.83
C LEU A 394 -2.39 9.38 12.36
N ASP A 395 -3.55 9.23 13.01
CA ASP A 395 -3.73 9.34 14.46
C ASP A 395 -2.95 8.28 15.26
N ALA A 396 -2.70 7.11 14.68
CA ALA A 396 -2.01 6.00 15.36
C ALA A 396 -0.47 6.03 15.20
N PHE A 397 0.03 6.59 14.10
CA PHE A 397 1.46 6.54 13.78
C PHE A 397 2.22 7.86 13.98
N GLY A 398 1.58 9.02 13.83
CA GLY A 398 2.24 10.34 13.92
C GLY A 398 3.14 10.70 12.73
N GLU A 399 3.43 9.75 11.84
CA GLU A 399 4.14 9.96 10.58
C GLU A 399 3.19 9.72 9.39
N ASP A 400 3.08 10.70 8.50
CA ASP A 400 2.33 10.56 7.25
C ASP A 400 3.15 9.82 6.18
N PHE A 401 2.86 8.54 5.95
CA PHE A 401 3.50 7.74 4.91
C PHE A 401 2.54 6.77 4.21
N ASP A 402 2.92 6.31 3.02
CA ASP A 402 2.19 5.27 2.29
C ASP A 402 2.88 3.89 2.48
N PRO A 403 2.21 2.89 3.09
CA PRO A 403 2.81 1.58 3.37
C PRO A 403 3.12 0.76 2.13
N LEU A 404 2.30 0.87 1.09
CA LEU A 404 2.50 0.16 -0.17
C LEU A 404 3.68 0.75 -0.92
N ALA A 405 3.79 2.09 -0.96
CA ALA A 405 4.95 2.76 -1.53
C ALA A 405 6.25 2.40 -0.78
N ALA A 406 6.21 2.41 0.56
CA ALA A 406 7.35 2.05 1.40
C ALA A 406 7.80 0.60 1.16
N LEU A 407 6.87 -0.36 1.12
CA LEU A 407 7.20 -1.76 0.86
C LEU A 407 7.78 -1.97 -0.54
N VAL A 408 7.13 -1.44 -1.59
CA VAL A 408 7.60 -1.63 -2.97
C VAL A 408 8.99 -1.04 -3.15
N ALA A 409 9.22 0.18 -2.65
CA ALA A 409 10.52 0.85 -2.73
C ALA A 409 11.63 0.05 -2.02
N GLU A 410 11.38 -0.46 -0.81
CA GLU A 410 12.38 -1.22 -0.06
C GLU A 410 12.58 -2.63 -0.64
N CYS A 411 11.54 -3.32 -1.11
CA CYS A 411 11.70 -4.58 -1.85
C CYS A 411 12.62 -4.41 -3.07
N HIS A 412 12.38 -3.37 -3.89
CA HIS A 412 13.20 -3.09 -5.07
C HIS A 412 14.65 -2.75 -4.70
N LYS A 413 14.86 -1.99 -3.62
CA LYS A 413 16.19 -1.68 -3.08
C LYS A 413 16.92 -2.92 -2.56
N GLN A 414 16.20 -3.89 -2.00
CA GLN A 414 16.75 -5.16 -1.49
C GLN A 414 16.81 -6.28 -2.54
N GLY A 415 16.39 -6.03 -3.79
CA GLY A 415 16.40 -7.02 -4.88
C GLY A 415 15.30 -8.08 -4.81
N LEU A 416 14.24 -7.83 -4.03
CA LEU A 416 13.06 -8.67 -3.91
C LEU A 416 11.92 -8.17 -4.80
N ALA A 417 11.09 -9.09 -5.30
CA ALA A 417 9.86 -8.73 -5.97
C ALA A 417 8.80 -8.24 -4.97
N ALA A 418 8.10 -7.16 -5.30
CA ALA A 418 6.91 -6.71 -4.57
C ALA A 418 5.66 -6.98 -5.40
N HIS A 419 4.77 -7.83 -4.91
CA HIS A 419 3.47 -8.06 -5.54
C HIS A 419 2.34 -7.40 -4.73
N VAL A 420 1.31 -6.93 -5.43
CA VAL A 420 0.11 -6.33 -4.84
C VAL A 420 -1.03 -7.35 -4.85
N TRP A 421 -1.53 -7.73 -3.68
CA TRP A 421 -2.67 -8.64 -3.51
C TRP A 421 -3.97 -7.84 -3.32
N ILE A 422 -4.86 -7.98 -4.31
CA ILE A 422 -6.25 -7.52 -4.31
C ILE A 422 -7.19 -8.73 -4.08
N ASP A 423 -8.10 -8.64 -3.12
CA ASP A 423 -9.18 -9.61 -2.93
C ASP A 423 -10.40 -9.24 -3.76
N LEU A 424 -10.87 -10.18 -4.58
CA LEU A 424 -11.96 -9.92 -5.51
C LEU A 424 -13.35 -9.90 -4.84
N PHE A 425 -13.50 -10.38 -3.61
CA PHE A 425 -14.83 -10.62 -3.00
C PHE A 425 -15.06 -9.95 -1.64
N GLU A 426 -14.09 -9.20 -1.11
CA GLU A 426 -14.14 -8.67 0.25
C GLU A 426 -14.31 -7.15 0.24
N ALA A 427 -15.55 -6.69 0.11
CA ALA A 427 -15.92 -5.28 -0.07
C ALA A 427 -17.04 -4.83 0.89
N ALA A 428 -17.05 -5.36 2.11
CA ALA A 428 -18.10 -5.09 3.10
C ALA A 428 -18.14 -3.63 3.60
N TYR A 429 -17.00 -2.94 3.53
CA TYR A 429 -16.81 -1.52 3.86
C TYR A 429 -16.33 -0.71 2.64
N ASP A 430 -16.54 -1.22 1.42
CA ASP A 430 -16.25 -0.45 0.21
C ASP A 430 -17.38 0.56 -0.02
N PRO A 431 -17.08 1.87 -0.15
CA PRO A 431 -18.13 2.90 -0.21
C PRO A 431 -19.09 2.74 -1.40
N LEU A 432 -18.66 2.17 -2.53
CA LEU A 432 -19.55 1.91 -3.66
C LEU A 432 -20.52 0.77 -3.34
N ILE A 433 -20.02 -0.32 -2.74
CA ILE A 433 -20.84 -1.50 -2.41
C ILE A 433 -21.77 -1.24 -1.22
N GLU A 434 -21.40 -0.35 -0.31
CA GLU A 434 -22.26 0.14 0.77
C GLU A 434 -23.37 1.07 0.24
N ALA A 435 -23.03 2.05 -0.60
CA ALA A 435 -23.99 2.98 -1.20
C ALA A 435 -24.93 2.32 -2.23
N HIS A 436 -24.46 1.27 -2.91
CA HIS A 436 -25.22 0.53 -3.94
C HIS A 436 -25.35 -0.96 -3.61
N PRO A 437 -26.22 -1.36 -2.66
CA PRO A 437 -26.37 -2.76 -2.30
C PRO A 437 -26.90 -3.67 -3.42
N GLU A 438 -27.47 -3.11 -4.49
CA GLU A 438 -27.83 -3.78 -5.75
C GLU A 438 -26.60 -4.32 -6.51
N PHE A 439 -25.41 -3.75 -6.24
CA PHE A 439 -24.14 -4.23 -6.75
C PHE A 439 -23.60 -5.47 -6.02
N SER A 440 -24.24 -5.89 -4.93
CA SER A 440 -24.01 -7.21 -4.33
C SER A 440 -24.77 -8.34 -5.06
N PRO A 441 -24.46 -9.64 -4.86
CA PRO A 441 -25.25 -10.75 -5.38
C PRO A 441 -26.70 -10.73 -4.86
N GLN A 442 -27.67 -10.52 -5.76
CA GLN A 442 -29.09 -10.38 -5.42
C GLN A 442 -29.79 -11.73 -5.24
N GLY A 443 -30.79 -11.77 -4.35
CA GLY A 443 -31.73 -12.88 -4.27
C GLY A 443 -32.85 -12.78 -5.32
N ARG A 444 -33.65 -13.84 -5.47
CA ARG A 444 -34.97 -13.74 -6.13
C ARG A 444 -35.89 -12.78 -5.36
N PRO A 445 -36.98 -12.27 -5.98
CA PRO A 445 -38.01 -11.49 -5.27
C PRO A 445 -38.43 -12.16 -3.94
N GLY A 446 -38.40 -11.39 -2.85
CA GLY A 446 -38.70 -11.88 -1.50
C GLY A 446 -37.60 -12.72 -0.82
N LYS A 447 -36.39 -12.83 -1.40
CA LYS A 447 -35.22 -13.47 -0.79
C LYS A 447 -34.13 -12.44 -0.45
N LEU A 448 -33.30 -12.76 0.55
CA LEU A 448 -32.20 -11.88 0.97
C LEU A 448 -31.04 -11.89 -0.04
N ARG A 449 -30.38 -10.74 -0.19
CA ARG A 449 -29.13 -10.54 -0.94
C ARG A 449 -27.90 -10.92 -0.10
N LEU A 450 -26.78 -11.22 -0.75
CA LEU A 450 -25.48 -11.45 -0.10
C LEU A 450 -24.68 -10.14 -0.03
N SER A 451 -25.00 -9.28 0.95
CA SER A 451 -24.39 -7.94 1.10
C SER A 451 -22.87 -7.98 1.34
N GLY A 452 -22.13 -7.00 0.78
CA GLY A 452 -20.70 -6.79 1.05
C GLY A 452 -19.74 -7.60 0.16
N VAL A 453 -20.27 -8.18 -0.91
CA VAL A 453 -19.52 -8.92 -1.93
C VAL A 453 -19.80 -8.24 -3.28
N PRO A 454 -18.80 -7.81 -4.06
CA PRO A 454 -19.04 -7.17 -5.36
C PRO A 454 -19.53 -8.18 -6.41
N CYS A 455 -20.49 -7.76 -7.24
CA CYS A 455 -21.02 -8.57 -8.34
C CYS A 455 -20.54 -8.04 -9.70
N TYR A 456 -19.48 -8.67 -10.23
CA TYR A 456 -18.81 -8.33 -11.50
C TYR A 456 -19.70 -8.38 -12.75
N SER A 457 -20.96 -8.81 -12.67
CA SER A 457 -21.90 -8.70 -13.78
C SER A 457 -22.22 -7.25 -14.14
N HIS A 458 -22.21 -6.35 -13.14
CA HIS A 458 -22.47 -4.93 -13.32
C HIS A 458 -21.22 -4.19 -13.86
N PRO A 459 -21.33 -3.39 -14.94
CA PRO A 459 -20.20 -2.67 -15.51
C PRO A 459 -19.61 -1.61 -14.57
N GLU A 460 -20.42 -1.03 -13.68
CA GLU A 460 -20.01 -0.05 -12.67
C GLU A 460 -19.03 -0.68 -11.66
N VAL A 461 -19.34 -1.89 -11.19
CA VAL A 461 -18.47 -2.69 -10.31
C VAL A 461 -17.17 -3.04 -11.02
N ARG A 462 -17.23 -3.48 -12.29
CA ARG A 462 -16.01 -3.75 -13.07
C ARG A 462 -15.17 -2.48 -13.23
N LYS A 463 -15.79 -1.33 -13.54
CA LYS A 463 -15.08 -0.05 -13.66
C LYS A 463 -14.39 0.34 -12.35
N HIS A 464 -15.10 0.30 -11.22
CA HIS A 464 -14.53 0.61 -9.90
C HIS A 464 -13.33 -0.28 -9.55
N MET A 465 -13.45 -1.58 -9.77
CA MET A 465 -12.35 -2.52 -9.54
C MET A 465 -11.19 -2.30 -10.54
N LEU A 466 -11.45 -1.84 -11.76
CA LEU A 466 -10.41 -1.50 -12.74
C LEU A 466 -9.71 -0.17 -12.42
N ASP A 467 -10.43 0.81 -11.87
CA ASP A 467 -9.84 2.07 -11.41
C ASP A 467 -8.94 1.81 -10.17
N LEU A 468 -9.36 0.92 -9.26
CA LEU A 468 -8.50 0.38 -8.19
C LEU A 468 -7.24 -0.29 -8.76
N VAL A 469 -7.36 -1.08 -9.84
CA VAL A 469 -6.20 -1.71 -10.51
C VAL A 469 -5.24 -0.68 -11.09
N ASP A 470 -5.73 0.38 -11.72
CA ASP A 470 -4.89 1.46 -12.27
C ASP A 470 -4.20 2.28 -11.15
N GLU A 471 -4.88 2.54 -10.03
CA GLU A 471 -4.25 3.13 -8.84
C GLU A 471 -3.15 2.22 -8.28
N CYS A 472 -3.33 0.90 -8.27
CA CYS A 472 -2.31 -0.06 -7.82
C CYS A 472 -1.12 -0.14 -8.79
N ALA A 473 -1.37 -0.01 -10.09
CA ALA A 473 -0.34 0.00 -11.12
C ALA A 473 0.63 1.19 -10.97
N ALA A 474 0.15 2.32 -10.42
CA ALA A 474 0.96 3.51 -10.17
C ALA A 474 2.13 3.25 -9.19
N TYR A 475 1.96 2.31 -8.24
CA TYR A 475 3.02 1.90 -7.30
C TYR A 475 4.12 1.05 -7.94
N ARG A 476 3.93 0.57 -9.18
CA ARG A 476 4.90 -0.23 -9.95
C ARG A 476 5.31 -1.57 -9.31
N PRO A 477 4.37 -2.38 -8.78
CA PRO A 477 4.71 -3.72 -8.31
C PRO A 477 5.24 -4.61 -9.45
N ASP A 478 6.00 -5.64 -9.11
CA ASP A 478 6.51 -6.64 -10.05
C ASP A 478 5.42 -7.62 -10.53
N ALA A 479 4.27 -7.67 -9.85
CA ALA A 479 3.04 -8.31 -10.30
C ALA A 479 1.81 -7.81 -9.51
N VAL A 480 0.61 -7.97 -10.06
CA VAL A 480 -0.65 -7.87 -9.30
C VAL A 480 -1.26 -9.25 -9.15
N PHE A 481 -1.62 -9.63 -7.93
CA PHE A 481 -2.32 -10.85 -7.58
C PHE A 481 -3.80 -10.60 -7.32
N PHE A 482 -4.65 -11.12 -8.19
CA PHE A 482 -6.09 -11.20 -7.96
C PHE A 482 -6.43 -12.48 -7.21
N CYS A 483 -6.76 -12.32 -5.93
CA CYS A 483 -7.10 -13.39 -5.03
C CYS A 483 -8.60 -13.71 -5.11
N THR A 484 -8.91 -15.00 -5.28
CA THR A 484 -10.28 -15.52 -5.35
C THR A 484 -10.71 -16.22 -4.05
N LYS A 485 -9.84 -16.21 -3.04
CA LYS A 485 -10.12 -16.67 -1.68
C LYS A 485 -11.00 -15.62 -1.00
N SER A 486 -12.15 -16.03 -0.45
CA SER A 486 -13.08 -15.14 0.26
C SER A 486 -13.11 -15.39 1.77
N SER A 487 -12.02 -15.90 2.32
CA SER A 487 -12.06 -16.59 3.62
C SER A 487 -12.20 -15.68 4.84
N HIS A 488 -12.20 -14.36 4.62
CA HIS A 488 -12.38 -13.33 5.65
C HIS A 488 -13.67 -12.53 5.44
N VAL A 489 -14.47 -12.88 4.42
CA VAL A 489 -15.92 -12.73 4.45
C VAL A 489 -16.44 -13.42 5.73
N PRO A 490 -17.20 -12.72 6.59
CA PRO A 490 -17.67 -13.27 7.86
C PRO A 490 -18.32 -14.65 7.72
N LYS A 491 -17.97 -15.62 8.60
CA LYS A 491 -18.48 -17.02 8.54
C LYS A 491 -20.01 -17.10 8.55
N ASN A 492 -20.67 -16.14 9.17
CA ASN A 492 -22.12 -15.99 9.20
C ASN A 492 -22.74 -15.56 7.87
N GLN A 493 -21.97 -15.14 6.85
CA GLN A 493 -22.41 -14.96 5.46
C GLN A 493 -22.11 -16.20 4.60
N LEU A 494 -20.94 -16.83 4.81
CA LEU A 494 -20.50 -18.03 4.09
C LEU A 494 -21.47 -19.22 4.25
N ASN A 495 -21.97 -19.44 5.47
CA ASN A 495 -22.82 -20.59 5.81
C ASN A 495 -24.34 -20.32 5.71
N GLN A 496 -24.78 -19.20 5.11
CA GLN A 496 -26.23 -18.93 5.00
C GLN A 496 -26.91 -19.79 3.93
N PRO A 497 -28.17 -20.24 4.15
CA PRO A 497 -28.98 -20.80 3.07
C PRO A 497 -29.21 -19.76 1.94
N TYR A 498 -29.30 -18.47 2.28
CA TYR A 498 -29.50 -17.37 1.32
C TYR A 498 -28.39 -17.24 0.28
N ASN A 499 -27.16 -17.62 0.60
CA ASN A 499 -26.05 -17.67 -0.34
C ASN A 499 -26.36 -18.58 -1.55
N ARG A 500 -26.99 -19.73 -1.29
CA ARG A 500 -27.43 -20.65 -2.35
C ARG A 500 -28.49 -20.03 -3.26
N ASP A 501 -29.23 -19.02 -2.82
CA ASP A 501 -30.24 -18.36 -3.64
C ASP A 501 -29.84 -16.92 -4.00
N SER A 502 -28.52 -16.67 -4.09
CA SER A 502 -27.93 -15.37 -4.46
C SER A 502 -27.26 -15.39 -5.85
N GLY A 503 -27.17 -14.21 -6.47
CA GLY A 503 -26.56 -13.98 -7.78
C GLY A 503 -27.54 -13.68 -8.91
N PHE A 504 -28.84 -13.51 -8.62
CA PHE A 504 -29.91 -13.17 -9.57
C PHE A 504 -29.87 -11.68 -9.99
N ASN A 505 -28.68 -11.13 -10.20
CA ASN A 505 -28.50 -9.76 -10.67
C ASN A 505 -29.04 -9.64 -12.11
N PRO A 506 -29.65 -8.51 -12.51
CA PRO A 506 -30.30 -8.39 -13.82
C PRO A 506 -29.42 -8.82 -15.03
N PRO A 507 -28.12 -8.48 -15.11
CA PRO A 507 -27.29 -8.94 -16.24
C PRO A 507 -27.03 -10.46 -16.24
N VAL A 508 -27.09 -11.12 -15.08
CA VAL A 508 -26.96 -12.60 -14.96
C VAL A 508 -28.27 -13.27 -15.39
N VAL A 509 -29.42 -12.73 -14.98
CA VAL A 509 -30.75 -13.21 -15.36
C VAL A 509 -30.93 -13.09 -16.87
N GLN A 510 -30.69 -11.89 -17.43
CA GLN A 510 -30.74 -11.64 -18.86
C GLN A 510 -29.82 -12.60 -19.62
N ARG A 511 -28.56 -12.75 -19.18
CA ARG A 511 -27.59 -13.60 -19.88
C ARG A 511 -27.97 -15.09 -19.83
N TYR A 512 -28.62 -15.55 -18.75
CA TYR A 512 -29.16 -16.90 -18.69
C TYR A 512 -30.35 -17.06 -19.67
N GLN A 513 -31.26 -16.09 -19.70
CA GLN A 513 -32.42 -16.10 -20.60
C GLN A 513 -32.00 -16.11 -22.08
N GLU A 514 -30.99 -15.30 -22.46
CA GLU A 514 -30.40 -15.30 -23.80
C GLU A 514 -29.84 -16.67 -24.23
N LEU A 515 -29.24 -17.41 -23.29
CA LEU A 515 -28.57 -18.68 -23.56
C LEU A 515 -29.50 -19.90 -23.48
N HIS A 516 -30.61 -19.79 -22.75
CA HIS A 516 -31.44 -20.94 -22.37
C HIS A 516 -32.96 -20.75 -22.59
N GLY A 517 -33.42 -19.56 -22.96
CA GLY A 517 -34.78 -19.29 -23.47
C GLY A 517 -35.86 -18.99 -22.41
N PHE A 518 -35.53 -18.92 -21.12
CA PHE A 518 -36.50 -18.75 -20.03
C PHE A 518 -35.94 -17.93 -18.85
N ASP A 519 -36.83 -17.38 -18.01
CA ASP A 519 -36.46 -16.48 -16.91
C ASP A 519 -36.19 -17.24 -15.60
N ILE A 520 -34.95 -17.13 -15.10
CA ILE A 520 -34.52 -17.77 -13.85
C ILE A 520 -35.03 -17.10 -12.57
N LEU A 521 -35.84 -16.03 -12.65
CA LEU A 521 -36.57 -15.48 -11.51
C LEU A 521 -37.86 -16.27 -11.25
N THR A 522 -38.56 -16.69 -12.31
CA THR A 522 -39.86 -17.38 -12.27
C THR A 522 -39.73 -18.90 -12.38
N GLU A 523 -38.77 -19.42 -13.14
CA GLU A 523 -38.72 -20.84 -13.53
C GLU A 523 -37.60 -21.64 -12.82
N PRO A 524 -37.64 -22.99 -12.80
CA PRO A 524 -36.53 -23.83 -12.36
C PRO A 524 -35.30 -23.66 -13.26
N PHE A 525 -34.09 -23.70 -12.69
CA PHE A 525 -32.86 -23.39 -13.42
C PHE A 525 -31.67 -24.27 -12.99
N ASP A 526 -30.64 -24.30 -13.84
CA ASP A 526 -29.37 -24.98 -13.57
C ASP A 526 -28.40 -24.03 -12.86
N ARG A 527 -28.11 -24.36 -11.59
CA ARG A 527 -27.22 -23.59 -10.71
C ARG A 527 -25.77 -23.56 -11.21
N GLU A 528 -25.30 -24.62 -11.87
CA GLU A 528 -23.94 -24.64 -12.40
C GLU A 528 -23.82 -23.76 -13.65
N LYS A 529 -24.82 -23.77 -14.54
CA LYS A 529 -24.86 -22.86 -15.70
C LYS A 529 -24.89 -21.39 -15.25
N MET A 530 -25.75 -21.05 -14.28
CA MET A 530 -25.78 -19.72 -13.68
C MET A 530 -24.43 -19.35 -13.03
N GLY A 531 -23.81 -20.29 -12.30
CA GLY A 531 -22.50 -20.09 -11.69
C GLY A 531 -21.37 -19.87 -12.71
N ARG A 532 -21.45 -20.53 -13.87
CA ARG A 532 -20.53 -20.34 -15.00
C ARG A 532 -20.71 -18.97 -15.65
N ILE A 533 -21.95 -18.50 -15.87
CA ILE A 533 -22.23 -17.14 -16.35
C ILE A 533 -21.65 -16.07 -15.40
N ARG A 534 -21.82 -16.25 -14.09
CA ARG A 534 -21.21 -15.34 -13.09
C ARG A 534 -19.69 -15.38 -13.12
N GLY A 535 -19.09 -16.55 -13.37
CA GLY A 535 -17.66 -16.70 -13.60
C GLY A 535 -17.16 -16.06 -14.90
N GLU A 536 -17.96 -16.06 -15.97
CA GLU A 536 -17.62 -15.40 -17.25
C GLU A 536 -17.42 -13.90 -17.07
N PHE A 537 -18.34 -13.21 -16.40
CA PHE A 537 -18.21 -11.77 -16.08
C PHE A 537 -16.96 -11.43 -15.26
N LEU A 538 -16.54 -12.33 -14.36
CA LEU A 538 -15.30 -12.17 -13.61
C LEU A 538 -14.07 -12.40 -14.51
N ILE A 539 -14.11 -13.36 -15.44
CA ILE A 539 -13.04 -13.57 -16.42
C ILE A 539 -12.93 -12.38 -17.37
N ASP A 540 -14.04 -11.74 -17.77
CA ASP A 540 -14.02 -10.50 -18.55
C ASP A 540 -13.27 -9.38 -17.80
N PHE A 541 -13.62 -9.15 -16.54
CA PHE A 541 -12.87 -8.23 -15.66
C PHE A 541 -11.37 -8.58 -15.60
N LEU A 542 -11.01 -9.85 -15.40
CA LEU A 542 -9.60 -10.28 -15.33
C LEU A 542 -8.85 -10.07 -16.66
N VAL A 543 -9.51 -10.27 -17.80
CA VAL A 543 -8.94 -9.97 -19.13
C VAL A 543 -8.72 -8.46 -19.29
N GLU A 544 -9.70 -7.63 -18.93
CA GLU A 544 -9.57 -6.16 -18.96
C GLU A 544 -8.46 -5.66 -18.02
N ALA A 545 -8.42 -6.15 -16.78
CA ALA A 545 -7.40 -5.80 -15.80
C ALA A 545 -6.00 -6.18 -16.26
N ARG A 546 -5.83 -7.38 -16.82
CA ARG A 546 -4.56 -7.82 -17.42
C ARG A 546 -4.18 -6.98 -18.64
N GLN A 547 -5.13 -6.55 -19.47
CA GLN A 547 -4.83 -5.64 -20.57
C GLN A 547 -4.33 -4.27 -20.08
N ARG A 548 -4.91 -3.71 -19.00
CA ARG A 548 -4.41 -2.45 -18.40
C ARG A 548 -3.01 -2.64 -17.80
N LEU A 549 -2.82 -3.66 -16.96
CA LEU A 549 -1.55 -3.92 -16.29
C LEU A 549 -0.41 -4.27 -17.25
N ASN A 550 -0.68 -5.02 -18.33
CA ASN A 550 0.33 -5.31 -19.35
C ASN A 550 0.75 -4.08 -20.18
N ARG A 551 -0.08 -3.02 -20.28
CA ARG A 551 0.37 -1.72 -20.85
C ARG A 551 1.39 -1.03 -19.94
N ALA A 552 1.29 -1.19 -18.62
CA ALA A 552 2.33 -0.81 -17.67
C ALA A 552 3.49 -1.83 -17.62
N GLY A 553 3.33 -2.99 -18.25
CA GLY A 553 4.27 -4.10 -18.27
C GLY A 553 4.38 -4.84 -16.93
N ILE A 554 3.28 -4.85 -16.16
CA ILE A 554 3.12 -5.52 -14.87
C ILE A 554 2.33 -6.82 -15.12
N PRO A 555 2.89 -8.01 -14.86
CA PRO A 555 2.20 -9.29 -15.06
C PRO A 555 1.10 -9.52 -14.03
N VAL A 556 0.11 -10.33 -14.41
CA VAL A 556 -1.04 -10.69 -13.57
C VAL A 556 -0.96 -12.13 -13.06
N ILE A 557 -1.09 -12.28 -11.74
CA ILE A 557 -1.29 -13.56 -11.06
C ILE A 557 -2.78 -13.69 -10.74
N VAL A 558 -3.41 -14.80 -11.12
CA VAL A 558 -4.83 -15.08 -10.82
C VAL A 558 -4.94 -16.32 -9.93
N GLY A 559 -5.56 -16.16 -8.77
CA GLY A 559 -5.95 -17.27 -7.91
C GLY A 559 -7.09 -18.09 -8.53
N ALA A 560 -7.04 -19.40 -8.37
CA ALA A 560 -8.16 -20.27 -8.72
C ALA A 560 -8.20 -21.53 -7.84
N THR A 561 -9.38 -22.15 -7.78
CA THR A 561 -9.61 -23.41 -7.08
C THR A 561 -9.52 -24.59 -8.05
N VAL A 562 -9.06 -25.74 -7.57
CA VAL A 562 -8.95 -26.97 -8.37
C VAL A 562 -10.34 -27.43 -8.80
N GLY A 563 -11.34 -27.30 -7.93
CA GLY A 563 -12.74 -27.58 -8.24
C GLY A 563 -13.48 -26.50 -9.06
N GLY A 564 -12.86 -25.34 -9.34
CA GLY A 564 -13.47 -24.19 -10.03
C GLY A 564 -14.57 -23.44 -9.24
N ARG A 565 -15.10 -24.01 -8.16
CA ARG A 565 -16.11 -23.37 -7.31
C ARG A 565 -15.47 -22.33 -6.39
N LEU A 566 -16.11 -21.17 -6.27
CA LEU A 566 -15.63 -20.06 -5.45
C LEU A 566 -16.53 -19.79 -4.24
N GLN A 567 -15.88 -19.61 -3.09
CA GLN A 567 -16.46 -18.92 -1.94
C GLN A 567 -16.40 -17.40 -2.21
N PRO A 568 -17.28 -16.55 -1.64
CA PRO A 568 -18.26 -16.89 -0.61
C PRO A 568 -19.56 -17.39 -1.21
N THR A 569 -19.70 -17.33 -2.54
CA THR A 569 -20.89 -17.58 -3.36
C THR A 569 -21.26 -19.07 -3.54
N GLY A 570 -20.48 -19.98 -2.96
CA GLY A 570 -20.69 -21.42 -2.99
C GLY A 570 -20.90 -21.99 -4.41
N PRO A 571 -21.95 -22.80 -4.65
CA PRO A 571 -22.20 -23.40 -5.96
C PRO A 571 -22.61 -22.41 -7.04
N ASN A 572 -22.96 -21.17 -6.68
CA ASN A 572 -23.49 -20.16 -7.60
C ASN A 572 -22.40 -19.30 -8.25
N MET A 573 -21.11 -19.65 -8.14
CA MET A 573 -20.04 -19.02 -8.92
C MET A 573 -18.96 -20.05 -9.26
N TYR A 574 -18.65 -20.15 -10.55
CA TYR A 574 -17.72 -21.13 -11.09
C TYR A 574 -16.68 -20.45 -11.96
N LEU A 575 -15.48 -20.27 -11.41
CA LEU A 575 -14.33 -19.72 -12.11
C LEU A 575 -13.52 -20.86 -12.73
N ASP A 576 -13.79 -21.12 -14.01
CA ASP A 576 -13.14 -22.18 -14.75
C ASP A 576 -11.69 -21.79 -15.10
N TRP A 577 -10.72 -22.39 -14.41
CA TRP A 577 -9.30 -22.14 -14.65
C TRP A 577 -8.88 -22.44 -16.09
N ARG A 578 -9.54 -23.40 -16.77
CA ARG A 578 -9.26 -23.70 -18.19
C ARG A 578 -9.63 -22.52 -19.09
N ARG A 579 -10.67 -21.75 -18.72
CA ARG A 579 -11.07 -20.52 -19.43
C ARG A 579 -10.17 -19.34 -19.11
N ILE A 580 -9.69 -19.18 -17.87
CA ILE A 580 -8.66 -18.18 -17.50
C ILE A 580 -7.45 -18.34 -18.42
N VAL A 581 -6.94 -19.57 -18.51
CA VAL A 581 -5.77 -19.95 -19.32
C VAL A 581 -6.06 -19.73 -20.82
N LYS A 582 -7.16 -20.30 -21.34
CA LYS A 582 -7.53 -20.17 -22.77
C LYS A 582 -7.78 -18.72 -23.22
N ARG A 583 -8.36 -17.86 -22.37
CA ARG A 583 -8.59 -16.44 -22.68
C ARG A 583 -7.40 -15.54 -22.34
N LYS A 584 -6.29 -16.10 -21.85
CA LYS A 584 -5.12 -15.36 -21.37
C LYS A 584 -5.51 -14.25 -20.38
N ALA A 585 -6.32 -14.59 -19.38
CA ALA A 585 -6.72 -13.70 -18.30
C ALA A 585 -5.68 -13.62 -17.17
N ALA A 586 -4.60 -14.42 -17.25
CA ALA A 586 -3.48 -14.45 -16.32
C ALA A 586 -2.16 -14.62 -17.07
N ASP A 587 -1.06 -14.11 -16.50
CA ASP A 587 0.32 -14.46 -16.86
C ASP A 587 0.84 -15.59 -15.95
N VAL A 588 0.30 -15.67 -14.73
CA VAL A 588 0.53 -16.75 -13.76
C VAL A 588 -0.82 -17.25 -13.24
N LEU A 589 -1.09 -18.54 -13.40
CA LEU A 589 -2.20 -19.22 -12.74
C LEU A 589 -1.73 -19.78 -11.39
N LEU A 590 -2.36 -19.32 -10.30
CA LEU A 590 -2.09 -19.75 -8.93
C LEU A 590 -3.20 -20.67 -8.42
N MET A 591 -2.93 -21.98 -8.35
CA MET A 591 -3.95 -22.99 -8.03
C MET A 591 -3.92 -23.47 -6.57
N ALA A 592 -5.04 -24.05 -6.12
CA ALA A 592 -5.34 -24.41 -4.73
C ALA A 592 -5.54 -23.21 -3.79
N ASN A 593 -6.05 -22.09 -4.33
CA ASN A 593 -6.30 -20.85 -3.60
C ASN A 593 -7.60 -20.91 -2.75
N SER A 594 -7.72 -21.92 -1.87
CA SER A 594 -8.92 -22.13 -1.03
C SER A 594 -8.64 -22.88 0.29
N ARG A 595 -9.38 -22.50 1.35
CA ARG A 595 -9.36 -23.15 2.69
C ARG A 595 -9.90 -24.60 2.71
N GLY A 596 -10.17 -25.21 1.56
CA GLY A 596 -10.51 -26.63 1.43
C GLY A 596 -9.51 -27.45 0.60
N GLU A 597 -8.50 -26.80 0.02
CA GLU A 597 -7.62 -27.40 -1.01
C GLU A 597 -6.17 -27.59 -0.52
N TYR A 598 -5.93 -27.55 0.80
CA TYR A 598 -4.62 -27.73 1.45
C TYR A 598 -3.79 -28.89 0.89
N HIS A 599 -4.46 -29.99 0.54
CA HIS A 599 -3.82 -31.22 0.07
C HIS A 599 -4.08 -31.58 -1.41
N ALA A 600 -4.60 -30.65 -2.20
CA ALA A 600 -5.17 -30.93 -3.52
C ALA A 600 -4.21 -31.51 -4.58
N PHE A 601 -2.90 -31.58 -4.33
CA PHE A 601 -1.88 -32.08 -5.26
C PHE A 601 -1.04 -33.25 -4.75
N TYR A 602 -1.32 -33.79 -3.55
CA TYR A 602 -0.45 -34.80 -2.93
C TYR A 602 -0.94 -36.24 -3.12
N ASP A 603 -2.25 -36.48 -3.29
CA ASP A 603 -2.78 -37.81 -3.63
C ASP A 603 -2.70 -38.09 -5.15
N ALA A 604 -2.97 -39.34 -5.56
CA ALA A 604 -2.89 -39.76 -6.96
C ALA A 604 -3.83 -38.98 -7.91
N LYS A 605 -5.01 -38.58 -7.45
CA LYS A 605 -5.96 -37.76 -8.22
C LYS A 605 -5.46 -36.32 -8.31
N GLY A 606 -4.88 -35.80 -7.23
CA GLY A 606 -4.22 -34.50 -7.17
C GLY A 606 -3.05 -34.40 -8.13
N ARG A 607 -2.18 -35.41 -8.19
CA ARG A 607 -1.07 -35.50 -9.16
C ARG A 607 -1.56 -35.48 -10.61
N LYS A 608 -2.60 -36.27 -10.95
CA LYS A 608 -3.22 -36.21 -12.28
C LYS A 608 -3.74 -34.80 -12.59
N THR A 609 -4.43 -34.18 -11.64
CA THR A 609 -4.99 -32.83 -11.81
C THR A 609 -3.89 -31.78 -11.98
N PHE A 610 -2.77 -31.89 -11.25
CA PHE A 610 -1.59 -31.05 -11.42
C PHE A 610 -1.03 -31.17 -12.84
N ALA A 611 -0.93 -32.38 -13.38
CA ALA A 611 -0.46 -32.62 -14.74
C ALA A 611 -1.39 -32.01 -15.81
N GLU A 612 -2.71 -32.13 -15.64
CA GLU A 612 -3.70 -31.48 -16.53
C GLU A 612 -3.55 -29.95 -16.54
N ILE A 613 -3.37 -29.33 -15.36
CA ILE A 613 -3.14 -27.89 -15.23
C ILE A 613 -1.82 -27.49 -15.91
N ARG A 614 -0.73 -28.22 -15.62
CA ARG A 614 0.59 -27.96 -16.20
C ARG A 614 0.59 -28.02 -17.73
N GLN A 615 -0.07 -29.02 -18.31
CA GLN A 615 -0.19 -29.19 -19.76
C GLN A 615 -0.95 -28.03 -20.40
N ALA A 616 -2.07 -27.60 -19.82
CA ALA A 616 -2.86 -26.48 -20.32
C ALA A 616 -2.13 -25.13 -20.22
N CYS A 617 -1.38 -24.92 -19.14
CA CYS A 617 -0.54 -23.74 -18.95
C CYS A 617 0.63 -23.70 -19.96
N ASP A 618 1.31 -24.82 -20.20
CA ASP A 618 2.36 -24.93 -21.23
C ASP A 618 1.79 -24.68 -22.64
N ALA A 619 0.59 -25.17 -22.95
CA ALA A 619 -0.07 -24.98 -24.26
C ALA A 619 -0.49 -23.52 -24.56
N THR A 620 -0.40 -22.60 -23.60
CA THR A 620 -0.86 -21.20 -23.75
C THR A 620 0.16 -20.14 -23.35
N ASP A 621 1.36 -20.56 -22.92
CA ASP A 621 2.42 -19.74 -22.32
C ASP A 621 1.96 -18.99 -21.06
N VAL A 622 1.32 -19.71 -20.15
CA VAL A 622 0.94 -19.24 -18.80
C VAL A 622 1.80 -19.98 -17.77
N GLN A 623 2.30 -19.29 -16.75
CA GLN A 623 3.02 -19.97 -15.66
C GLN A 623 2.05 -20.67 -14.71
N PHE A 624 2.46 -21.80 -14.14
CA PHE A 624 1.68 -22.50 -13.12
C PHE A 624 2.41 -22.48 -11.78
N TRP A 625 1.83 -21.78 -10.80
CA TRP A 625 2.29 -21.76 -9.42
C TRP A 625 1.30 -22.53 -8.53
N PRO A 626 1.70 -23.60 -7.83
CA PRO A 626 0.92 -24.13 -6.72
C PRO A 626 0.99 -23.24 -5.47
N TYR A 627 -0.12 -23.20 -4.75
CA TYR A 627 -0.30 -22.44 -3.50
C TYR A 627 -0.18 -23.35 -2.27
N ILE A 628 0.62 -22.95 -1.28
CA ILE A 628 0.68 -23.61 0.02
C ILE A 628 -0.07 -22.76 1.04
N MET A 629 -1.19 -23.26 1.57
CA MET A 629 -1.88 -22.64 2.69
C MET A 629 -1.42 -23.28 4.00
N SER A 630 -0.54 -22.59 4.72
CA SER A 630 0.08 -23.15 5.93
C SER A 630 -0.92 -23.42 7.06
N SER A 631 -2.09 -22.77 7.08
CA SER A 631 -2.97 -22.75 8.26
C SER A 631 -3.75 -24.04 8.48
N GLY A 632 -4.09 -24.77 7.41
CA GLY A 632 -4.59 -26.15 7.50
C GLY A 632 -3.52 -27.22 7.30
N THR A 633 -2.29 -26.85 6.93
CA THR A 633 -1.24 -27.81 6.54
C THR A 633 -0.13 -27.92 7.59
N HIS A 634 0.41 -26.79 8.03
CA HIS A 634 1.61 -26.72 8.88
C HIS A 634 1.31 -26.68 10.37
N ALA A 635 0.19 -26.07 10.79
CA ALA A 635 -0.19 -26.07 12.21
C ALA A 635 -0.42 -27.49 12.77
N PRO A 636 -1.18 -28.40 12.10
CA PRO A 636 -1.32 -29.78 12.56
C PRO A 636 -0.02 -30.60 12.49
N ILE A 637 0.92 -30.22 11.63
CA ILE A 637 2.24 -30.85 11.53
C ILE A 637 3.12 -30.40 12.71
N ALA A 638 3.17 -29.10 13.01
CA ALA A 638 3.92 -28.58 14.17
C ALA A 638 3.39 -29.14 15.49
N GLU A 639 2.09 -29.34 15.62
CA GLU A 639 1.46 -29.99 16.78
C GLU A 639 1.89 -31.47 16.92
N LYS A 640 1.93 -32.22 15.82
CA LYS A 640 2.22 -33.68 15.83
C LYS A 640 3.70 -34.05 15.85
N VAL A 641 4.57 -33.32 15.14
CA VAL A 641 6.00 -33.65 14.99
C VAL A 641 6.93 -32.54 15.47
N GLY A 642 6.39 -31.52 16.14
CA GLY A 642 7.14 -30.40 16.67
C GLY A 642 7.59 -29.40 15.61
N PHE A 643 8.00 -28.22 16.07
CA PHE A 643 8.44 -27.15 15.18
C PHE A 643 9.73 -27.50 14.40
N ALA A 644 10.64 -28.26 15.01
CA ALA A 644 11.84 -28.77 14.33
C ALA A 644 11.48 -29.68 13.14
N GLY A 645 10.47 -30.53 13.28
CA GLY A 645 9.95 -31.35 12.19
C GLY A 645 9.31 -30.51 11.07
N LEU A 646 8.61 -29.43 11.42
CA LEU A 646 8.06 -28.50 10.43
C LEU A 646 9.17 -27.78 9.62
N LEU A 647 10.26 -27.35 10.25
CA LEU A 647 11.40 -26.72 9.57
C LEU A 647 12.09 -27.64 8.55
N ASP A 648 12.08 -28.96 8.79
CA ASP A 648 12.58 -29.98 7.86
C ASP A 648 11.55 -30.35 6.77
N TYR A 649 10.25 -30.33 7.09
CA TYR A 649 9.17 -30.63 6.15
C TYR A 649 8.96 -29.54 5.08
N LEU A 650 8.95 -28.26 5.47
CA LEU A 650 8.62 -27.15 4.57
C LEU A 650 9.50 -27.09 3.29
N PRO A 651 10.85 -27.23 3.34
CA PRO A 651 11.67 -27.31 2.14
C PRO A 651 11.32 -28.51 1.25
N LYS A 652 11.01 -29.67 1.85
CA LYS A 652 10.66 -30.91 1.12
C LYS A 652 9.35 -30.75 0.36
N GLN A 653 8.34 -30.11 0.96
CA GLN A 653 7.07 -29.80 0.30
C GLN A 653 7.25 -28.86 -0.90
N ILE A 654 8.06 -27.80 -0.75
CA ILE A 654 8.38 -26.86 -1.85
C ILE A 654 9.13 -27.57 -2.99
N ASN A 655 10.10 -28.43 -2.66
CA ASN A 655 10.85 -29.21 -3.64
C ASN A 655 9.95 -30.21 -4.39
N TYR A 656 9.00 -30.87 -3.71
CA TYR A 656 8.03 -31.78 -4.33
C TYR A 656 7.15 -31.07 -5.36
N LEU A 657 6.58 -29.91 -5.01
CA LEU A 657 5.77 -29.09 -5.93
C LEU A 657 6.58 -28.58 -7.13
N ALA A 658 7.88 -28.31 -6.94
CA ALA A 658 8.79 -27.95 -8.02
C ALA A 658 9.06 -29.13 -8.97
N ALA A 659 9.35 -30.32 -8.43
CA ALA A 659 9.62 -31.53 -9.21
C ALA A 659 8.45 -31.89 -10.13
N MET A 660 7.22 -31.80 -9.63
CA MET A 660 6.01 -32.01 -10.44
C MET A 660 5.84 -31.02 -11.61
N GLY A 661 6.61 -29.93 -11.67
CA GLY A 661 6.62 -28.97 -12.78
C GLY A 661 6.06 -27.58 -12.48
N GLY A 662 5.95 -27.19 -11.20
CA GLY A 662 5.63 -25.82 -10.81
C GLY A 662 6.70 -24.81 -11.28
N ASP A 663 6.29 -23.60 -11.67
CA ASP A 663 7.19 -22.50 -12.05
C ASP A 663 7.63 -21.64 -10.88
N GLY A 664 6.88 -21.69 -9.78
CA GLY A 664 7.11 -20.98 -8.53
C GLY A 664 6.14 -21.49 -7.48
N VAL A 665 6.38 -21.16 -6.21
CA VAL A 665 5.49 -21.52 -5.11
C VAL A 665 5.15 -20.27 -4.33
N LEU A 666 3.87 -20.12 -3.98
CA LEU A 666 3.42 -19.06 -3.10
C LEU A 666 2.97 -19.67 -1.76
N VAL A 667 3.59 -19.22 -0.67
CA VAL A 667 3.34 -19.70 0.69
C VAL A 667 2.55 -18.65 1.46
N HIS A 668 1.43 -19.06 2.05
CA HIS A 668 0.53 -18.20 2.78
C HIS A 668 0.51 -18.50 4.27
N ASP A 669 0.14 -17.49 5.06
CA ASP A 669 -0.01 -17.52 6.52
C ASP A 669 1.24 -17.92 7.32
N LEU A 670 2.44 -17.97 6.71
CA LEU A 670 3.66 -18.49 7.37
C LEU A 670 4.02 -17.75 8.68
N ASP A 671 3.55 -16.51 8.82
CA ASP A 671 3.74 -15.66 10.00
C ASP A 671 2.60 -15.78 11.02
N LEU A 672 1.41 -16.24 10.61
CA LEU A 672 0.23 -16.29 11.48
C LEU A 672 0.26 -17.46 12.48
N TYR A 673 1.29 -18.31 12.45
CA TYR A 673 1.54 -19.31 13.50
C TYR A 673 2.22 -18.75 14.72
N THR A 674 2.82 -17.55 14.63
CA THR A 674 3.71 -17.09 15.68
C THR A 674 3.97 -15.58 15.65
N HIS A 675 3.84 -14.97 16.82
CA HIS A 675 4.31 -13.60 17.06
C HIS A 675 5.82 -13.55 17.35
N ASP A 676 6.50 -14.70 17.52
CA ASP A 676 7.95 -14.78 17.71
C ASP A 676 8.70 -14.48 16.39
N ARG A 677 9.47 -13.38 16.42
CA ARG A 677 10.31 -12.90 15.31
C ARG A 677 11.37 -13.91 14.88
N ASN A 678 11.98 -14.64 15.81
CA ASN A 678 12.99 -15.66 15.53
C ASN A 678 12.35 -16.90 14.89
N LEU A 679 11.17 -17.28 15.38
CA LEU A 679 10.41 -18.41 14.85
C LEU A 679 9.94 -18.14 13.41
N ARG A 680 9.44 -16.93 13.12
CA ARG A 680 9.14 -16.45 11.76
C ARG A 680 10.38 -16.51 10.85
N ARG A 681 11.50 -15.92 11.30
CA ARG A 681 12.79 -15.94 10.57
C ARG A 681 13.27 -17.37 10.28
N ALA A 682 13.04 -18.32 11.19
CA ALA A 682 13.39 -19.73 10.99
C ALA A 682 12.54 -20.38 9.88
N LEU A 683 11.22 -20.19 9.87
CA LEU A 683 10.33 -20.68 8.81
C LEU A 683 10.68 -20.09 7.44
N TRP A 684 10.97 -18.79 7.39
CA TRP A 684 11.37 -18.12 6.15
C TRP A 684 12.70 -18.68 5.62
N LYS A 685 13.70 -18.85 6.49
CA LYS A 685 14.97 -19.51 6.14
C LYS A 685 14.75 -20.95 5.68
N ALA A 686 13.83 -21.70 6.28
CA ALA A 686 13.47 -23.04 5.81
C ALA A 686 12.85 -23.00 4.40
N ALA A 687 11.88 -22.12 4.14
CA ALA A 687 11.32 -21.91 2.80
C ALA A 687 12.39 -21.51 1.77
N GLY A 688 13.41 -20.76 2.19
CA GLY A 688 14.57 -20.39 1.39
C GLY A 688 15.52 -21.55 1.06
N ARG A 689 15.73 -22.49 1.99
CA ARG A 689 16.67 -23.64 1.95
C ARG A 689 16.24 -24.80 1.02
N ARG A 690 15.60 -24.47 -0.10
CA ARG A 690 15.18 -25.43 -1.13
C ARG A 690 16.33 -25.82 -2.08
N GLN A 691 16.14 -26.91 -2.82
CA GLN A 691 17.15 -27.44 -3.74
C GLN A 691 17.18 -26.67 -5.08
N PRO A 692 18.23 -26.84 -5.91
CA PRO A 692 18.18 -26.47 -7.33
C PRO A 692 16.94 -27.05 -8.00
N ARG A 693 16.38 -26.31 -8.97
CA ARG A 693 15.20 -26.73 -9.71
C ARG A 693 15.56 -28.02 -10.48
N PRO A 694 14.94 -29.18 -10.16
CA PRO A 694 15.23 -30.41 -10.87
C PRO A 694 14.71 -30.34 -12.31
N ASP A 695 15.23 -31.21 -13.18
CA ASP A 695 14.60 -31.47 -14.47
C ASP A 695 13.16 -31.96 -14.26
N ARG A 696 12.27 -31.60 -15.19
CA ARG A 696 10.83 -31.87 -15.09
C ARG A 696 10.55 -33.38 -15.07
N ALA A 697 10.39 -33.95 -13.88
CA ALA A 697 10.14 -35.37 -13.67
C ALA A 697 9.03 -35.57 -12.63
N GLN A 698 8.00 -36.37 -12.96
CA GLN A 698 7.02 -36.76 -11.96
C GLN A 698 7.71 -37.65 -10.90
N PRO A 699 7.64 -37.31 -9.60
CA PRO A 699 8.19 -38.16 -8.57
C PRO A 699 7.47 -39.53 -8.56
N SER A 700 8.25 -40.60 -8.41
CA SER A 700 7.74 -41.99 -8.41
C SER A 700 7.03 -42.39 -7.11
N SER A 701 7.10 -41.56 -6.07
CA SER A 701 6.44 -41.74 -4.78
C SER A 701 5.37 -40.68 -4.53
N ASP A 702 4.51 -40.93 -3.55
CA ASP A 702 3.69 -39.88 -2.95
C ASP A 702 4.55 -38.75 -2.35
N ALA A 703 3.89 -37.65 -2.02
CA ALA A 703 4.51 -36.51 -1.37
C ALA A 703 5.18 -36.89 -0.03
N PRO A 704 6.20 -36.16 0.43
CA PRO A 704 6.89 -36.42 1.69
C PRO A 704 6.06 -35.98 2.92
N ILE A 705 4.78 -36.35 2.96
CA ILE A 705 3.88 -36.19 4.10
C ILE A 705 4.34 -37.16 5.19
N PRO A 706 4.60 -36.71 6.44
CA PRO A 706 4.92 -37.62 7.52
C PRO A 706 3.76 -38.59 7.77
N ASP A 707 4.04 -39.88 8.00
CA ASP A 707 3.01 -40.93 8.14
C ASP A 707 1.95 -40.61 9.22
N ALA A 708 2.33 -39.83 10.24
CA ALA A 708 1.44 -39.32 11.29
C ALA A 708 0.33 -38.36 10.80
N VAL A 709 0.34 -37.94 9.54
CA VAL A 709 -0.53 -36.90 8.94
C VAL A 709 -1.57 -37.51 7.98
N ALA A 710 -1.86 -38.81 8.12
CA ALA A 710 -3.00 -39.45 7.46
C ALA A 710 -4.34 -38.82 7.90
N ILE A 711 -4.78 -37.81 7.14
CA ILE A 711 -6.12 -37.21 7.01
C ILE A 711 -7.00 -37.32 8.26
N VAL A 712 -6.94 -36.31 9.13
CA VAL A 712 -7.92 -36.16 10.24
C VAL A 712 -9.27 -35.76 9.67
N ARG A 713 -10.14 -36.76 9.46
CA ARG A 713 -11.59 -36.59 9.48
C ARG A 713 -12.13 -37.13 10.80
N ASP A 714 -12.98 -36.30 11.41
CA ASP A 714 -14.15 -36.63 12.25
C ASP A 714 -14.15 -35.84 13.59
N GLN A 715 -15.32 -35.82 14.24
CA GLN A 715 -15.52 -35.67 15.69
C GLN A 715 -15.58 -34.23 16.28
N GLY A 716 -15.48 -34.06 17.62
CA GLY A 716 -16.30 -33.07 18.39
C GLY A 716 -16.37 -32.97 19.96
N ASP A 717 -16.96 -31.90 20.50
CA ASP A 717 -17.29 -31.50 21.91
C ASP A 717 -16.47 -31.79 23.20
N SER A 718 -16.03 -30.68 23.82
CA SER A 718 -16.02 -30.30 25.25
C SER A 718 -15.28 -28.95 25.43
N ILE A 719 -15.70 -28.07 26.36
CA ILE A 719 -15.42 -26.61 26.36
C ILE A 719 -15.14 -26.07 27.79
N PRO A 720 -13.86 -25.74 28.14
CA PRO A 720 -13.50 -24.68 29.13
C PRO A 720 -12.11 -23.97 28.87
N ARG A 721 -11.82 -22.68 29.05
CA ARG A 721 -12.43 -21.40 29.55
C ARG A 721 -11.71 -20.20 28.86
N GLY A 722 -11.98 -18.94 29.26
CA GLY A 722 -11.11 -17.75 29.03
C GLY A 722 -10.31 -17.36 30.29
N HIS A 723 -9.25 -16.56 30.15
CA HIS A 723 -8.38 -16.13 31.25
C HIS A 723 -8.14 -14.62 31.26
N PHE A 724 -7.81 -14.08 32.43
CA PHE A 724 -7.32 -12.71 32.53
C PHE A 724 -5.82 -12.66 32.28
N GLU A 725 -5.37 -11.62 31.60
CA GLU A 725 -3.96 -11.27 31.46
C GLU A 725 -3.69 -10.00 32.28
N HIS A 726 -2.53 -9.99 32.93
CA HIS A 726 -2.08 -8.89 33.77
C HIS A 726 -1.31 -7.91 32.90
N ASP A 727 -1.77 -6.67 32.84
CA ASP A 727 -0.99 -5.56 32.29
C ASP A 727 0.12 -5.18 33.28
N PRO A 728 1.34 -4.82 32.82
CA PRO A 728 2.36 -4.17 33.64
C PRO A 728 1.85 -3.11 34.63
N ASP A 729 0.83 -2.32 34.27
CA ASP A 729 0.26 -1.26 35.11
C ASP A 729 -0.64 -1.78 36.26
N GLY A 730 -0.89 -3.09 36.35
CA GLY A 730 -1.66 -3.73 37.43
C GLY A 730 -3.15 -3.91 37.14
N PHE A 731 -3.56 -3.70 35.89
CA PHE A 731 -4.92 -3.92 35.41
C PHE A 731 -5.10 -5.36 34.89
N TRP A 732 -6.31 -5.89 35.08
CA TRP A 732 -6.68 -7.21 34.57
C TRP A 732 -7.56 -7.05 33.33
N PHE A 733 -7.01 -7.43 32.18
CA PHE A 733 -7.76 -7.49 30.93
C PHE A 733 -8.26 -8.92 30.70
N LEU A 734 -9.50 -9.07 30.26
CA LEU A 734 -10.02 -10.38 29.88
C LEU A 734 -9.54 -10.73 28.47
N GLN A 735 -8.68 -11.74 28.33
CA GLN A 735 -8.32 -12.23 27.00
C GLN A 735 -9.48 -13.05 26.43
N SER A 736 -10.08 -12.55 25.35
CA SER A 736 -11.13 -13.26 24.64
C SER A 736 -10.54 -14.36 23.76
N SER A 737 -10.99 -15.61 23.95
CA SER A 737 -10.81 -16.65 22.94
C SER A 737 -11.98 -16.64 21.93
N TRP A 738 -11.65 -16.80 20.66
CA TRP A 738 -12.49 -16.44 19.50
C TRP A 738 -13.85 -17.18 19.44
N VAL A 739 -14.96 -16.43 19.45
CA VAL A 739 -16.29 -16.92 19.03
C VAL A 739 -16.99 -15.88 18.16
N LEU A 740 -17.46 -16.30 16.98
CA LEU A 740 -18.29 -15.51 16.05
C LEU A 740 -19.69 -16.13 15.94
N ALA A 741 -20.70 -15.54 16.60
CA ALA A 741 -22.10 -15.88 16.35
C ALA A 741 -23.08 -14.78 16.84
N PRO A 742 -23.93 -14.22 15.95
CA PRO A 742 -25.20 -13.61 16.33
C PRO A 742 -26.33 -14.66 16.33
N ASN A 743 -27.04 -14.77 17.44
CA ASN A 743 -28.26 -15.56 17.71
C ASN A 743 -28.79 -16.50 16.60
N THR A 744 -28.47 -17.79 16.68
CA THR A 744 -29.35 -18.87 16.18
C THR A 744 -29.18 -20.13 17.04
N PRO A 745 -30.26 -20.71 17.59
CA PRO A 745 -30.22 -22.07 18.11
C PRO A 745 -30.27 -23.05 16.94
N LEU A 746 -29.10 -23.54 16.51
CA LEU A 746 -29.00 -24.68 15.59
C LEU A 746 -29.02 -25.98 16.40
N VAL A 747 -30.05 -26.80 16.19
CA VAL A 747 -30.06 -28.21 16.63
C VAL A 747 -29.47 -29.07 15.49
N TYR A 748 -28.85 -30.20 15.86
CA TYR A 748 -28.39 -31.34 15.02
C TYR A 748 -26.90 -31.42 14.58
N PRO A 749 -26.28 -32.62 14.56
CA PRO A 749 -25.44 -33.03 15.69
C PRO A 749 -24.05 -33.56 15.24
N SER A 750 -23.39 -32.85 14.32
CA SER A 750 -22.14 -33.34 13.69
C SER A 750 -20.85 -32.86 14.37
N PHE A 751 -20.93 -32.44 15.64
CA PHE A 751 -19.84 -31.78 16.36
C PHE A 751 -19.47 -32.42 17.70
N GLU A 752 -19.68 -33.74 17.92
CA GLU A 752 -19.74 -34.35 19.28
C GLU A 752 -18.76 -35.49 19.76
N ARG A 753 -17.54 -35.78 19.22
CA ARG A 753 -16.70 -36.96 19.69
C ARG A 753 -15.14 -36.88 19.91
N HIS A 754 -14.51 -35.75 19.61
CA HIS A 754 -13.08 -35.35 19.67
C HIS A 754 -13.04 -33.89 20.14
N ALA A 755 -13.25 -33.75 21.42
CA ALA A 755 -12.44 -32.87 22.21
C ALA A 755 -11.99 -33.74 23.36
N SER A 756 -10.95 -34.53 23.12
CA SER A 756 -10.12 -34.99 24.22
C SER A 756 -9.30 -33.80 24.73
N ASN A 757 -9.96 -33.00 25.58
CA ASN A 757 -9.37 -32.28 26.72
C ASN A 757 -8.49 -31.03 26.49
N SER A 758 -8.75 -30.18 25.48
CA SER A 758 -8.28 -28.76 25.49
C SER A 758 -8.89 -27.86 24.39
N ARG A 759 -10.16 -27.45 24.53
CA ARG A 759 -10.74 -26.37 23.69
C ARG A 759 -10.85 -25.07 24.49
N PRO A 760 -10.38 -23.92 23.96
CA PRO A 760 -10.60 -22.61 24.57
C PRO A 760 -12.04 -22.13 24.36
N VAL A 761 -12.52 -21.23 25.24
CA VAL A 761 -13.93 -20.87 25.37
C VAL A 761 -14.13 -19.39 25.60
N GLY A 762 -14.90 -18.76 24.72
CA GLY A 762 -15.22 -17.35 24.75
C GLY A 762 -16.67 -17.03 25.15
N TRP A 763 -16.98 -15.74 25.06
CA TRP A 763 -18.27 -15.14 25.39
C TRP A 763 -19.46 -15.75 24.63
N ILE A 764 -20.62 -15.77 25.31
CA ILE A 764 -21.85 -16.44 24.91
C ILE A 764 -22.98 -15.40 24.75
N PRO A 765 -23.56 -15.23 23.55
CA PRO A 765 -24.75 -14.42 23.34
C PRO A 765 -26.03 -15.10 23.82
N ASN A 766 -26.95 -14.33 24.39
CA ASN A 766 -28.29 -14.77 24.75
C ASN A 766 -29.33 -13.68 24.46
N THR A 767 -30.31 -13.98 23.61
CA THR A 767 -31.50 -13.12 23.43
C THR A 767 -32.81 -13.87 23.70
N GLY A 768 -32.76 -14.95 24.48
CA GLY A 768 -33.92 -15.79 24.77
C GLY A 768 -34.64 -16.30 23.50
N ARG A 769 -33.86 -16.56 22.44
CA ARG A 769 -34.33 -16.94 21.09
C ARG A 769 -35.21 -15.90 20.37
N ASN A 770 -35.21 -14.65 20.81
CA ASN A 770 -35.93 -13.58 20.14
C ASN A 770 -35.15 -13.06 18.92
N PRO A 771 -35.63 -13.24 17.67
CA PRO A 771 -34.91 -12.83 16.47
C PRO A 771 -34.92 -11.32 16.21
N ARG A 772 -35.69 -10.55 16.99
CA ARG A 772 -35.73 -9.08 16.95
C ARG A 772 -34.73 -8.44 17.91
N LEU A 773 -34.10 -9.24 18.77
CA LEU A 773 -32.96 -8.86 19.60
C LEU A 773 -31.67 -9.43 19.01
N LEU A 774 -30.63 -8.61 18.99
CA LEU A 774 -29.33 -8.88 18.38
C LEU A 774 -28.20 -8.68 19.39
N THR A 775 -27.17 -9.49 19.23
CA THR A 775 -25.92 -9.50 19.99
C THR A 775 -24.82 -9.69 18.95
N VAL A 776 -23.94 -8.70 18.82
CA VAL A 776 -22.86 -8.66 17.83
C VAL A 776 -21.60 -8.22 18.55
N TYR A 777 -20.56 -9.04 18.48
CA TYR A 777 -19.25 -8.70 19.02
C TYR A 777 -18.29 -8.40 17.88
N ASP A 778 -17.62 -7.26 17.96
CA ASP A 778 -16.47 -6.90 17.14
C ASP A 778 -15.27 -6.64 18.07
N TRP A 779 -14.08 -6.96 17.60
CA TRP A 779 -12.84 -6.81 18.37
C TRP A 779 -11.78 -6.18 17.46
N LYS A 780 -11.64 -4.85 17.59
CA LYS A 780 -10.68 -4.05 16.83
C LYS A 780 -9.40 -3.95 17.65
N VAL A 781 -8.48 -4.88 17.42
CA VAL A 781 -7.09 -4.71 17.87
C VAL A 781 -6.44 -3.59 17.07
N MET A 782 -6.16 -2.44 17.70
CA MET A 782 -5.09 -1.55 17.26
C MET A 782 -3.82 -1.99 17.99
N HIS A 783 -3.05 -2.92 17.40
CA HIS A 783 -1.79 -3.34 18.00
C HIS A 783 -0.69 -2.34 17.66
N GLY A 784 -0.14 -1.70 18.69
CA GLY A 784 1.21 -1.16 18.66
C GLY A 784 2.25 -2.27 18.62
N ASP A 785 3.44 -1.95 18.13
CA ASP A 785 4.61 -2.82 18.17
C ASP A 785 5.20 -2.78 19.60
N PRO A 786 5.41 -3.94 20.28
CA PRO A 786 6.03 -3.98 21.62
C PRO A 786 7.40 -3.29 21.69
N SER A 787 8.14 -3.21 20.58
CA SER A 787 9.42 -2.49 20.50
C SER A 787 9.30 -0.97 20.31
N SER A 788 8.08 -0.44 20.13
CA SER A 788 7.85 1.00 19.89
C SER A 788 7.49 1.82 21.13
N GLY A 789 7.28 1.17 22.29
CA GLY A 789 6.88 1.83 23.54
C GLY A 789 5.49 2.51 23.50
N ARG A 790 4.68 2.22 22.48
CA ARG A 790 3.34 2.82 22.31
C ARG A 790 2.26 1.95 22.95
N THR A 791 1.44 2.58 23.80
CA THR A 791 0.35 1.94 24.55
C THR A 791 -0.62 1.17 23.65
N PHE A 792 -1.10 0.02 24.12
CA PHE A 792 -2.13 -0.77 23.43
C PHE A 792 -3.49 -0.04 23.45
N PHE A 793 -4.14 0.09 22.29
CA PHE A 793 -5.53 0.55 22.19
C PHE A 793 -6.38 -0.49 21.43
N GLY A 794 -6.54 -1.67 22.02
CA GLY A 794 -7.51 -2.65 21.54
C GLY A 794 -8.92 -2.27 22.00
N ARG A 795 -9.80 -1.86 21.07
CA ARG A 795 -11.23 -1.68 21.37
C ARG A 795 -11.98 -3.00 21.15
N ALA A 796 -12.38 -3.60 22.26
CA ALA A 796 -13.45 -4.59 22.30
C ALA A 796 -14.77 -3.84 22.17
N SER A 797 -15.64 -4.18 21.21
CA SER A 797 -16.95 -3.53 21.06
C SER A 797 -18.06 -4.57 20.97
N LEU A 798 -18.85 -4.70 22.02
CA LEU A 798 -20.10 -5.46 22.00
C LEU A 798 -21.26 -4.54 21.61
N MET A 799 -21.87 -4.77 20.46
CA MET A 799 -23.13 -4.15 20.07
C MET A 799 -24.33 -5.06 20.42
N LEU A 800 -25.20 -4.59 21.32
CA LEU A 800 -26.55 -5.10 21.51
C LEU A 800 -27.52 -4.28 20.66
N GLY A 801 -28.54 -4.91 20.06
CA GLY A 801 -29.49 -4.23 19.18
C GLY A 801 -30.92 -4.73 19.33
N ALA A 802 -31.88 -3.83 19.18
CA ALA A 802 -33.32 -4.12 19.16
C ALA A 802 -33.92 -3.61 17.85
N LYS A 803 -34.94 -4.32 17.35
CA LYS A 803 -35.75 -3.94 16.18
C LYS A 803 -37.21 -3.68 16.60
N PRO A 804 -38.03 -2.97 15.79
CA PRO A 804 -39.46 -2.75 16.05
C PRO A 804 -40.21 -3.99 16.57
N ASP A 805 -41.14 -3.79 17.52
CA ASP A 805 -41.73 -4.80 18.42
C ASP A 805 -40.77 -5.81 19.10
N ALA A 806 -39.50 -5.49 19.39
CA ALA A 806 -38.57 -6.46 20.00
C ALA A 806 -39.06 -7.09 21.31
N ALA A 807 -40.02 -6.51 22.03
CA ALA A 807 -40.57 -7.10 23.25
C ALA A 807 -41.56 -8.27 23.02
N LYS A 808 -41.92 -8.64 21.78
CA LYS A 808 -42.68 -9.86 21.47
C LYS A 808 -41.81 -11.12 21.59
N GLY A 809 -41.36 -11.43 22.82
CA GLY A 809 -40.47 -12.54 23.14
C GLY A 809 -39.67 -12.27 24.40
N SER A 810 -38.39 -12.68 24.44
CA SER A 810 -37.46 -12.18 25.46
C SER A 810 -37.39 -10.65 25.40
N ARG A 811 -37.45 -9.98 26.56
CA ARG A 811 -37.26 -8.52 26.70
C ARG A 811 -35.82 -8.12 26.96
N THR A 812 -34.90 -9.08 27.09
CA THR A 812 -33.49 -8.82 27.39
C THR A 812 -32.60 -9.47 26.35
N ALA A 813 -31.64 -8.69 25.85
CA ALA A 813 -30.48 -9.16 25.11
C ALA A 813 -29.27 -9.09 26.04
N SER A 814 -28.47 -10.15 26.10
CA SER A 814 -27.27 -10.20 26.94
C SER A 814 -26.12 -10.93 26.27
N TRP A 815 -24.92 -10.69 26.78
CA TRP A 815 -23.68 -11.32 26.34
C TRP A 815 -22.82 -11.62 27.57
N THR A 816 -22.38 -12.88 27.67
CA THR A 816 -21.93 -13.46 28.95
C THR A 816 -20.60 -14.17 28.80
N ALA A 817 -19.61 -13.86 29.64
CA ALA A 817 -18.37 -14.62 29.75
C ALA A 817 -18.26 -15.33 31.10
N GLU A 818 -17.70 -16.53 31.09
CA GLU A 818 -17.25 -17.22 32.29
C GLU A 818 -15.75 -17.01 32.47
N LEU A 819 -15.37 -16.57 33.66
CA LEU A 819 -14.06 -16.02 33.98
C LEU A 819 -13.42 -16.85 35.09
N ARG A 820 -12.08 -16.96 35.10
CA ARG A 820 -11.35 -17.59 36.20
C ARG A 820 -10.48 -16.57 36.91
N VAL A 821 -10.77 -16.32 38.18
CA VAL A 821 -10.06 -15.35 39.01
C VAL A 821 -8.63 -15.87 39.31
N PRO A 822 -7.58 -15.07 39.07
CA PRO A 822 -6.22 -15.37 39.51
C PRO A 822 -6.13 -15.44 41.05
N ARG A 823 -5.31 -16.36 41.58
CA ARG A 823 -5.21 -16.59 43.04
C ARG A 823 -4.68 -15.41 43.87
N HIS A 824 -4.23 -14.34 43.23
CA HIS A 824 -3.55 -13.19 43.83
C HIS A 824 -4.27 -11.86 43.61
N ILE A 825 -5.51 -11.88 43.12
CA ILE A 825 -6.40 -10.71 43.22
C ILE A 825 -6.86 -10.62 44.69
N SER A 826 -6.53 -9.50 45.35
CA SER A 826 -6.95 -9.17 46.70
C SER A 826 -7.42 -7.71 46.76
N GLY A 827 -8.27 -7.38 47.75
CA GLY A 827 -8.95 -6.08 47.81
C GLY A 827 -10.15 -6.02 46.87
N ASN A 828 -11.00 -4.99 47.06
CA ASN A 828 -12.19 -4.80 46.23
C ASN A 828 -11.75 -4.50 44.79
N GLN A 829 -12.46 -5.01 43.79
CA GLN A 829 -12.17 -4.75 42.37
C GLN A 829 -13.29 -3.94 41.73
N ARG A 830 -12.95 -2.90 40.98
CA ARG A 830 -13.86 -2.18 40.09
C ARG A 830 -13.76 -2.78 38.69
N ILE A 831 -14.91 -3.12 38.12
CA ILE A 831 -15.06 -3.54 36.72
C ILE A 831 -15.71 -2.37 35.98
N GLY A 832 -15.01 -1.73 35.05
CA GLY A 832 -15.50 -0.60 34.28
C GLY A 832 -15.71 -0.97 32.81
N VAL A 833 -16.74 -0.43 32.17
CA VAL A 833 -16.99 -0.54 30.72
C VAL A 833 -17.60 0.77 30.21
N GLN A 834 -17.13 1.28 29.07
CA GLN A 834 -17.74 2.45 28.41
C GLN A 834 -18.98 2.02 27.67
N VAL A 835 -20.09 2.75 27.82
CA VAL A 835 -21.34 2.45 27.12
C VAL A 835 -21.78 3.62 26.26
N HIS A 836 -22.17 3.32 25.02
CA HIS A 836 -22.76 4.25 24.07
C HIS A 836 -24.07 3.67 23.51
N GLY A 837 -24.95 4.50 22.94
CA GLY A 837 -26.20 4.04 22.39
C GLY A 837 -26.84 5.01 21.40
N GLU A 838 -27.46 4.44 20.37
CA GLU A 838 -28.05 5.14 19.24
C GLU A 838 -29.54 4.78 19.10
N THR A 839 -30.38 5.81 18.88
CA THR A 839 -31.81 5.66 18.58
C THR A 839 -32.55 4.81 19.61
N LEU A 840 -32.36 5.05 20.91
CA LEU A 840 -32.78 4.16 22.02
C LEU A 840 -34.30 4.12 22.33
N LYS A 841 -35.16 4.20 21.30
CA LYS A 841 -36.61 4.25 21.47
C LYS A 841 -37.12 2.97 22.12
N GLY A 842 -37.80 3.10 23.26
CA GLY A 842 -38.39 1.96 23.95
C GLY A 842 -37.38 0.99 24.59
N ILE A 843 -36.09 1.32 24.63
CA ILE A 843 -35.09 0.67 25.50
C ILE A 843 -35.26 1.25 26.91
N ARG A 844 -35.24 0.39 27.95
CA ARG A 844 -35.47 0.79 29.35
C ARG A 844 -34.18 0.94 30.13
N ALA A 845 -33.28 -0.03 30.01
CA ALA A 845 -32.05 -0.08 30.78
C ALA A 845 -30.94 -0.81 30.01
N VAL A 846 -29.70 -0.43 30.33
CA VAL A 846 -28.46 -1.09 29.92
C VAL A 846 -27.64 -1.35 31.18
N GLY A 847 -26.95 -2.47 31.28
CA GLY A 847 -26.35 -2.86 32.55
C GLY A 847 -25.33 -3.98 32.49
N MET A 848 -24.75 -4.22 33.67
CA MET A 848 -23.69 -5.19 33.89
C MET A 848 -23.93 -5.99 35.18
N LYS A 849 -23.82 -7.31 35.09
CA LYS A 849 -24.07 -8.27 36.17
C LYS A 849 -22.88 -9.20 36.37
N LEU A 850 -22.50 -9.47 37.61
CA LEU A 850 -21.42 -10.39 37.98
C LEU A 850 -21.92 -11.46 38.98
N GLU A 851 -21.74 -12.74 38.65
CA GLU A 851 -22.19 -13.90 39.44
C GLU A 851 -21.02 -14.82 39.83
N SER A 852 -21.06 -15.45 41.02
CA SER A 852 -20.19 -16.57 41.40
C SER A 852 -20.66 -17.86 40.70
N LEU A 853 -19.73 -18.58 40.07
CA LEU A 853 -20.00 -19.91 39.51
C LEU A 853 -19.50 -21.05 40.40
N ASP A 854 -18.86 -20.75 41.52
CA ASP A 854 -18.52 -21.75 42.53
C ASP A 854 -19.68 -21.97 43.52
N ASP A 855 -20.52 -20.94 43.74
CA ASP A 855 -21.66 -20.95 44.68
C ASP A 855 -22.99 -20.72 43.95
N ILE A 856 -23.52 -21.74 43.27
CA ILE A 856 -24.85 -21.80 42.61
C ILE A 856 -25.33 -20.47 41.95
N GLY A 857 -24.47 -19.80 41.18
CA GLY A 857 -24.86 -18.58 40.46
C GLY A 857 -25.14 -17.37 41.35
N GLN A 858 -24.62 -17.33 42.58
CA GLN A 858 -24.82 -16.24 43.53
C GLN A 858 -24.46 -14.90 42.88
N LEU A 859 -25.41 -13.97 42.85
CA LEU A 859 -25.18 -12.60 42.39
C LEU A 859 -24.21 -11.90 43.34
N LEU A 860 -23.06 -11.45 42.82
CA LEU A 860 -22.04 -10.72 43.57
C LEU A 860 -22.22 -9.21 43.42
N ALA A 861 -22.54 -8.74 42.22
CA ALA A 861 -22.84 -7.32 41.97
C ALA A 861 -23.70 -7.15 40.69
N ASN A 862 -24.58 -6.14 40.66
CA ASN A 862 -25.36 -5.74 39.47
C ASN A 862 -25.48 -4.22 39.39
N LEU A 863 -25.43 -3.66 38.18
CA LEU A 863 -25.71 -2.25 37.90
C LEU A 863 -26.61 -2.11 36.68
N ASP A 864 -27.75 -1.42 36.86
CA ASP A 864 -28.69 -1.01 35.81
C ASP A 864 -28.61 0.51 35.61
N VAL A 865 -28.24 0.96 34.42
CA VAL A 865 -28.34 2.37 34.02
C VAL A 865 -29.60 2.55 33.17
N GLN A 866 -30.46 3.48 33.58
CA GLN A 866 -31.69 3.78 32.84
C GLN A 866 -31.36 4.43 31.50
N ALA A 867 -31.96 3.93 30.43
CA ALA A 867 -31.83 4.53 29.11
C ALA A 867 -32.73 5.77 28.99
N PRO A 868 -32.32 6.82 28.24
CA PRO A 868 -33.19 7.95 27.95
C PRO A 868 -34.41 7.47 27.13
N SER A 869 -35.58 8.04 27.42
CA SER A 869 -36.84 7.62 26.78
C SER A 869 -36.86 7.80 25.26
N GLN A 870 -36.08 8.75 24.75
CA GLN A 870 -35.70 8.92 23.35
C GLN A 870 -34.28 9.53 23.26
N GLY A 871 -33.56 9.26 22.17
CA GLY A 871 -32.26 9.89 21.87
C GLY A 871 -31.08 8.92 21.85
N THR A 872 -29.90 9.46 22.12
CA THR A 872 -28.62 8.75 22.21
C THR A 872 -28.13 8.68 23.66
N PHE A 873 -27.39 7.63 24.00
CA PHE A 873 -26.66 7.52 25.25
C PHE A 873 -25.30 8.23 25.05
N PRO A 874 -24.94 9.26 25.84
CA PRO A 874 -23.59 9.78 25.81
C PRO A 874 -22.61 8.68 26.23
N TRP A 875 -21.36 8.79 25.80
CA TRP A 875 -20.28 7.92 26.28
C TRP A 875 -20.17 8.09 27.79
N GLN A 876 -20.51 7.05 28.54
CA GLN A 876 -20.42 7.06 30.00
C GLN A 876 -19.90 5.73 30.53
N PRO A 877 -19.04 5.74 31.57
CA PRO A 877 -18.59 4.53 32.22
C PRO A 877 -19.72 3.90 33.02
N VAL A 878 -19.82 2.57 32.94
CA VAL A 878 -20.65 1.72 33.79
C VAL A 878 -19.70 0.92 34.67
N GLU A 879 -19.63 1.28 35.95
CA GLU A 879 -18.67 0.72 36.90
C GLU A 879 -19.35 -0.16 37.95
N LEU A 880 -18.80 -1.35 38.17
CA LEU A 880 -19.32 -2.33 39.11
C LEU A 880 -18.24 -2.72 40.11
N ILE A 881 -18.45 -2.43 41.39
CA ILE A 881 -17.53 -2.86 42.45
C ILE A 881 -17.89 -4.28 42.90
N TRP A 882 -16.90 -5.16 42.81
CA TRP A 882 -16.92 -6.55 43.22
C TRP A 882 -16.06 -6.72 44.50
N PRO A 883 -16.64 -7.15 45.64
CA PRO A 883 -15.94 -7.15 46.92
C PRO A 883 -14.89 -8.27 47.09
N ALA A 884 -13.85 -7.95 47.87
CA ALA A 884 -12.63 -8.73 48.09
C ALA A 884 -12.84 -10.13 48.72
N ASP A 885 -13.92 -10.29 49.48
CA ASP A 885 -14.21 -11.46 50.30
C ASP A 885 -14.97 -12.56 49.52
N ALA A 886 -15.40 -12.25 48.29
CA ALA A 886 -15.97 -13.21 47.36
C ALA A 886 -14.91 -14.27 46.97
N ARG A 887 -14.90 -15.40 47.69
CA ARG A 887 -14.00 -16.56 47.49
C ARG A 887 -14.14 -17.27 46.13
N ALA A 888 -14.93 -16.72 45.22
CA ALA A 888 -15.23 -17.22 43.90
C ALA A 888 -13.96 -17.24 43.02
N LYS A 889 -13.53 -18.44 42.65
CA LYS A 889 -12.44 -18.71 41.70
C LYS A 889 -12.96 -18.72 40.26
N LYS A 890 -14.28 -18.84 40.09
CA LYS A 890 -15.00 -18.74 38.82
C LYS A 890 -16.12 -17.70 38.93
N LEU A 891 -16.15 -16.79 37.96
CA LEU A 891 -17.18 -15.76 37.85
C LEU A 891 -17.92 -15.88 36.52
N ARG A 892 -19.08 -15.23 36.44
CA ARG A 892 -19.79 -14.96 35.20
C ARG A 892 -20.10 -13.47 35.09
N LEU A 893 -19.53 -12.81 34.09
CA LEU A 893 -19.83 -11.42 33.75
C LEU A 893 -20.86 -11.40 32.62
N THR A 894 -21.91 -10.59 32.76
CA THR A 894 -22.97 -10.44 31.76
C THR A 894 -23.24 -8.96 31.49
N LEU A 895 -23.06 -8.54 30.24
CA LEU A 895 -23.47 -7.24 29.72
C LEU A 895 -24.86 -7.38 29.08
N TYR A 896 -25.78 -6.44 29.31
CA TYR A 896 -27.16 -6.60 28.84
C TYR A 896 -27.90 -5.29 28.54
N MET A 897 -28.99 -5.43 27.79
CA MET A 897 -29.95 -4.38 27.42
C MET A 897 -31.37 -4.92 27.55
N THR A 898 -32.27 -4.13 28.14
CA THR A 898 -33.68 -4.48 28.39
C THR A 898 -34.62 -3.54 27.66
N VAL A 899 -35.64 -4.09 26.99
CA VAL A 899 -36.62 -3.35 26.17
C VAL A 899 -38.04 -3.32 26.76
N SER A 900 -38.83 -2.35 26.31
CA SER A 900 -40.25 -2.15 26.64
C SER A 900 -41.21 -2.75 25.60
N ASP A 901 -42.46 -3.01 26.02
CA ASP A 901 -43.54 -3.61 25.22
C ASP A 901 -44.09 -2.74 24.07
N GLY A 902 -43.40 -1.66 23.71
CA GLY A 902 -43.78 -0.76 22.61
C GLY A 902 -43.64 -1.40 21.23
N ARG A 903 -44.46 -0.94 20.28
CA ARG A 903 -44.27 -1.25 18.85
C ARG A 903 -43.05 -0.50 18.30
N ASP A 904 -42.78 0.69 18.83
CA ASP A 904 -41.72 1.62 18.42
C ASP A 904 -40.34 1.32 19.04
N THR A 905 -40.17 0.12 19.62
CA THR A 905 -38.91 -0.31 20.24
C THR A 905 -37.82 -0.50 19.17
N ASP A 906 -36.78 0.33 19.17
CA ASP A 906 -35.66 0.30 18.23
C ASP A 906 -34.39 0.79 18.95
N GLY A 907 -33.22 0.52 18.38
CA GLY A 907 -31.96 1.10 18.85
C GLY A 907 -30.82 0.11 19.08
N ARG A 908 -29.64 0.67 19.34
CA ARG A 908 -28.36 -0.05 19.48
C ARG A 908 -27.59 0.47 20.68
N VAL A 909 -26.87 -0.42 21.36
CA VAL A 909 -26.03 -0.11 22.52
C VAL A 909 -24.68 -0.78 22.32
N TRP A 910 -23.60 -0.03 22.47
CA TRP A 910 -22.23 -0.54 22.43
C TRP A 910 -21.62 -0.55 23.82
N PHE A 911 -20.85 -1.59 24.12
CA PHE A 911 -20.03 -1.71 25.32
C PHE A 911 -18.56 -1.84 24.89
N ASP A 912 -17.77 -0.84 25.24
CA ASP A 912 -16.38 -0.62 24.84
C ASP A 912 -15.44 -0.59 26.08
N ASP A 913 -14.12 -0.77 25.88
CA ASP A 913 -13.09 -0.53 26.89
C ASP A 913 -13.31 -1.21 28.28
N LEU A 914 -13.70 -2.50 28.28
CA LEU A 914 -13.85 -3.30 29.50
C LEU A 914 -12.53 -3.47 30.27
N LYS A 915 -12.49 -3.02 31.53
CA LYS A 915 -11.33 -3.04 32.44
C LYS A 915 -11.68 -3.61 33.80
N ILE A 916 -10.68 -4.16 34.51
CA ILE A 916 -10.78 -4.52 35.93
C ILE A 916 -9.57 -3.96 36.68
N GLU A 917 -9.82 -3.27 37.79
CA GLU A 917 -8.81 -2.58 38.60
C GLU A 917 -9.09 -2.70 40.12
N PRO A 918 -8.07 -2.58 40.99
CA PRO A 918 -8.29 -2.49 42.43
C PRO A 918 -8.96 -1.17 42.83
N VAL A 919 -9.94 -1.21 43.74
CA VAL A 919 -10.62 -0.01 44.29
C VAL A 919 -9.72 0.77 45.25
N ASP A 920 -8.81 0.08 45.95
CA ASP A 920 -7.98 0.67 47.00
C ASP A 920 -6.66 1.29 46.49
N ARG A 921 -6.48 1.38 45.15
CA ARG A 921 -5.43 2.21 44.53
C ARG A 921 -6.02 3.59 44.21
N PRO A 922 -5.26 4.69 44.43
CA PRO A 922 -5.70 6.01 43.97
C PRO A 922 -5.96 5.98 42.47
N ASP A 923 -7.02 6.66 42.06
CA ASP A 923 -7.70 6.58 40.77
C ASP A 923 -6.74 6.39 39.59
N ALA A 924 -7.04 5.48 38.67
CA ALA A 924 -6.18 5.17 37.52
C ALA A 924 -5.86 6.39 36.61
N GLU A 925 -6.62 7.49 36.68
CA GLU A 925 -6.29 8.75 36.00
C GLU A 925 -5.19 9.57 36.71
N SER A 926 -4.88 9.25 37.97
CA SER A 926 -3.87 9.92 38.81
C SER A 926 -2.50 9.24 38.81
N LEU A 927 -2.37 8.04 38.21
CA LEU A 927 -1.13 7.26 38.17
C LEU A 927 -0.58 7.10 36.75
N LYS A 928 0.53 7.78 36.47
CA LYS A 928 1.40 7.49 35.32
C LYS A 928 2.88 7.39 35.73
N PHE A 929 3.34 6.15 35.87
CA PHE A 929 4.74 5.68 35.79
C PHE A 929 5.68 6.10 36.94
N PRO A 930 6.67 5.25 37.34
CA PRO A 930 7.82 4.83 36.49
C PRO A 930 8.08 3.31 36.41
N VAL A 931 9.00 2.94 35.51
CA VAL A 931 9.41 1.57 35.15
C VAL A 931 10.68 1.14 35.89
N ALA A 932 10.75 -0.11 36.41
CA ALA A 932 12.00 -0.81 36.72
C ALA A 932 11.81 -2.32 36.98
N ASP A 933 12.04 -3.17 35.96
CA ASP A 933 12.76 -4.48 36.04
C ASP A 933 12.49 -5.36 34.80
N GLU A 934 13.06 -5.00 33.64
CA GLU A 934 13.47 -5.97 32.62
C GLU A 934 14.49 -5.33 31.66
N GLY A 935 15.77 -5.34 32.06
CA GLY A 935 16.90 -4.86 31.26
C GLY A 935 17.27 -3.38 31.48
N SER A 936 18.51 -3.12 31.89
CA SER A 936 19.07 -1.77 31.96
C SER A 936 19.15 -1.13 30.56
N PRO A 937 18.76 0.14 30.38
CA PRO A 937 18.88 0.82 29.09
C PRO A 937 20.35 1.07 28.73
N ALA A 938 20.66 0.99 27.43
CA ALA A 938 21.94 1.46 26.91
C ALA A 938 21.89 2.98 26.63
N PHE A 939 23.05 3.62 26.71
CA PHE A 939 23.22 5.06 26.46
C PHE A 939 22.77 5.42 25.02
N GLY A 940 21.88 6.42 24.88
CA GLY A 940 21.46 6.94 23.57
C GLY A 940 20.11 6.45 22.99
N GLU A 941 19.22 5.83 23.78
CA GLU A 941 17.85 5.53 23.34
C GLU A 941 16.88 6.72 23.51
N ARG A 942 16.31 7.23 22.42
CA ARG A 942 15.26 8.27 22.44
C ARG A 942 13.97 7.78 23.09
N ARG A 943 13.41 8.59 24.01
CA ARG A 943 12.07 8.39 24.59
C ARG A 943 11.36 9.73 24.81
N SER A 944 10.35 10.01 23.98
CA SER A 944 9.38 11.07 24.24
C SER A 944 8.21 10.53 25.08
N ALA A 945 7.89 11.17 26.20
CA ALA A 945 6.71 10.81 27.00
C ALA A 945 5.70 11.98 27.11
N ARG A 946 4.45 11.65 27.46
CA ARG A 946 3.30 12.57 27.50
C ARG A 946 2.59 12.50 28.85
N TRP A 947 2.56 13.62 29.55
CA TRP A 947 1.97 13.79 30.87
C TRP A 947 0.78 14.75 30.85
N ALA A 948 -0.20 14.52 31.72
CA ALA A 948 -1.28 15.45 32.00
C ALA A 948 -0.87 16.33 33.18
N ALA A 949 -0.52 17.58 32.89
CA ALA A 949 -0.07 18.57 33.85
C ALA A 949 -1.23 19.15 34.67
N ARG A 950 -0.98 19.42 35.95
CA ARG A 950 -1.86 20.19 36.84
C ARG A 950 -1.03 21.14 37.74
N PRO A 951 -1.59 22.28 38.19
CA PRO A 951 -0.91 23.20 39.08
C PRO A 951 -0.45 22.52 40.37
N GLY A 952 0.85 22.59 40.66
CA GLY A 952 1.44 22.02 41.88
C GLY A 952 1.55 20.49 41.94
N TRP A 953 1.32 19.78 40.83
CA TRP A 953 1.55 18.33 40.75
C TRP A 953 2.97 18.01 40.31
N ASP A 954 3.62 17.06 41.00
CA ASP A 954 4.91 16.47 40.61
C ASP A 954 4.69 15.47 39.46
N LEU A 955 4.98 15.89 38.22
CA LEU A 955 4.62 15.17 37.00
C LEU A 955 5.52 13.99 36.65
N VAL A 956 6.69 13.90 37.28
CA VAL A 956 7.67 12.84 37.09
C VAL A 956 8.42 12.62 38.40
N SER A 957 8.62 11.36 38.77
CA SER A 957 9.59 10.92 39.77
C SER A 957 10.45 9.82 39.14
N VAL A 958 11.54 10.18 38.47
CA VAL A 958 12.49 9.19 37.93
C VAL A 958 13.63 9.02 38.93
N PRO A 959 13.79 7.83 39.55
CA PRO A 959 14.98 7.53 40.34
C PRO A 959 16.18 7.31 39.39
N PHE A 960 17.09 8.28 39.35
CA PHE A 960 18.32 8.19 38.56
C PHE A 960 19.38 7.40 39.33
N ARG A 961 19.66 6.16 38.90
CA ARG A 961 20.93 5.49 39.24
C ARG A 961 21.97 5.83 38.18
N ILE A 962 22.74 6.89 38.41
CA ILE A 962 23.93 7.12 37.59
C ILE A 962 25.02 6.14 38.00
N MET A 963 25.24 5.13 37.16
CA MET A 963 26.46 4.33 37.18
C MET A 963 27.55 5.15 36.47
N ASP A 964 28.61 5.46 37.21
CA ASP A 964 29.77 6.28 36.84
C ASP A 964 29.51 7.76 36.52
N LYS A 965 30.14 8.67 37.28
CA LYS A 965 29.94 10.13 37.16
C LYS A 965 31.17 10.94 37.58
N LYS A 966 31.41 12.08 36.93
CA LYS A 966 32.42 13.08 37.37
C LYS A 966 31.74 14.38 37.83
N PRO A 967 32.39 15.22 38.64
CA PRO A 967 31.84 16.54 38.99
C PRO A 967 31.90 17.50 37.79
N GLY A 968 30.75 18.04 37.35
CA GLY A 968 30.68 19.17 36.41
C GLY A 968 29.67 19.05 35.25
N GLU A 969 29.07 17.88 35.02
CA GLU A 969 28.24 17.60 33.84
C GLU A 969 26.92 18.40 33.78
N THR A 970 26.48 18.71 32.55
CA THR A 970 25.24 19.44 32.28
C THR A 970 24.17 18.49 31.75
N LEU A 971 23.00 18.46 32.40
CA LEU A 971 21.85 17.70 31.93
C LEU A 971 21.02 18.54 30.97
N LYS A 972 20.67 17.96 29.82
CA LYS A 972 20.01 18.60 28.69
C LYS A 972 18.77 17.83 28.29
N PHE A 973 17.65 18.53 28.06
CA PHE A 973 16.42 17.92 27.58
C PHE A 973 15.51 18.83 26.76
N ALA A 974 14.66 18.23 25.93
CA ALA A 974 13.63 18.91 25.17
C ALA A 974 12.28 18.87 25.92
N ILE A 975 11.55 19.99 25.93
CA ILE A 975 10.24 20.11 26.57
C ILE A 975 9.26 20.90 25.68
N ARG A 976 8.00 20.48 25.62
CA ARG A 976 6.92 21.09 24.84
C ARG A 976 5.60 20.97 25.61
N ALA A 977 4.69 21.93 25.45
CA ALA A 977 3.36 21.90 26.04
C ALA A 977 2.28 22.03 24.95
N GLU A 978 1.03 21.67 25.25
CA GLU A 978 -0.11 21.81 24.33
C GLU A 978 -0.61 23.25 24.22
N ARG A 979 -0.32 24.06 25.25
CA ARG A 979 -0.58 25.49 25.32
C ARG A 979 0.56 26.16 26.08
N PRO A 980 0.81 27.48 25.90
CA PRO A 980 1.80 28.21 26.67
C PRO A 980 1.58 28.04 28.19
N MET A 981 2.61 27.59 28.92
CA MET A 981 2.60 27.40 30.38
C MET A 981 4.03 27.48 30.94
N ASP A 982 4.18 27.85 32.21
CA ASP A 982 5.48 27.78 32.88
C ASP A 982 5.65 26.41 33.56
N VAL A 983 6.84 25.82 33.39
CA VAL A 983 7.21 24.53 33.99
C VAL A 983 8.46 24.72 34.85
N THR A 984 8.33 24.45 36.14
CA THR A 984 9.45 24.38 37.09
C THR A 984 10.01 22.96 37.11
N VAL A 985 11.32 22.85 36.89
CA VAL A 985 12.06 21.60 37.01
C VAL A 985 12.95 21.66 38.24
N GLU A 986 12.60 20.91 39.27
CA GLU A 986 13.32 20.72 40.52
C GLU A 986 14.21 19.47 40.41
N TRP A 987 15.40 19.50 41.00
CA TRP A 987 16.24 18.31 41.14
C TRP A 987 16.59 18.05 42.59
N ARG A 988 16.47 16.79 43.03
CA ARG A 988 16.78 16.37 44.41
C ARG A 988 18.06 15.54 44.47
N LYS A 989 18.65 15.55 45.66
CA LYS A 989 19.81 14.74 46.04
C LYS A 989 19.46 13.93 47.27
N THR A 990 19.89 12.68 47.31
CA THR A 990 19.67 11.81 48.46
C THR A 990 20.83 11.95 49.44
N GLN A 991 20.57 12.50 50.63
CA GLN A 991 21.57 12.65 51.68
C GLN A 991 21.48 11.47 52.65
N VAL A 992 22.49 10.60 52.63
CA VAL A 992 22.56 9.43 53.53
C VAL A 992 23.20 9.86 54.85
N ASN A 993 22.42 9.82 55.93
CA ASN A 993 22.96 10.05 57.26
C ASN A 993 23.92 8.91 57.65
N GLY A 994 25.02 9.23 58.36
CA GLY A 994 26.17 8.34 58.58
C GLY A 994 25.95 7.04 59.38
N LYS A 995 24.71 6.62 59.57
CA LYS A 995 24.30 5.30 60.09
C LYS A 995 23.56 4.43 59.07
N GLY A 996 23.32 4.93 57.86
CA GLY A 996 22.86 4.13 56.70
C GLY A 996 21.44 3.59 56.77
N GLN A 997 20.56 4.15 57.61
CA GLN A 997 19.18 3.65 57.79
C GLN A 997 18.09 4.67 57.43
N ASP A 998 18.37 5.97 57.51
CA ASP A 998 17.47 7.03 57.06
C ASP A 998 18.17 7.87 55.97
N ALA A 999 17.53 7.97 54.80
CA ALA A 999 17.99 8.76 53.66
C ALA A 999 16.95 9.83 53.36
N GLU A 1000 17.30 11.10 53.53
CA GLU A 1000 16.42 12.22 53.22
C GLU A 1000 16.69 12.75 51.80
N GLU A 1001 15.64 13.04 51.04
CA GLU A 1001 15.73 13.77 49.79
C GLU A 1001 15.77 15.27 50.08
N VAL A 1002 16.85 15.94 49.68
CA VAL A 1002 17.01 17.39 49.82
C VAL A 1002 17.01 18.03 48.43
N VAL A 1003 16.30 19.14 48.27
CA VAL A 1003 16.26 19.89 47.01
C VAL A 1003 17.66 20.43 46.68
N GLY A 1004 18.22 19.96 45.56
CA GLY A 1004 19.52 20.38 45.05
C GLY A 1004 19.46 21.64 44.19
N GLY A 1005 18.26 22.08 43.80
CA GLY A 1005 17.96 23.31 43.06
C GLY A 1005 16.71 23.18 42.19
N GLU A 1006 16.26 24.29 41.58
CA GLU A 1006 15.14 24.31 40.64
C GLU A 1006 15.35 25.33 39.51
N LYS A 1007 14.61 25.18 38.41
CA LYS A 1007 14.63 26.07 37.25
C LYS A 1007 13.27 26.12 36.55
N THR A 1008 12.64 27.29 36.51
CA THR A 1008 11.41 27.51 35.73
C THR A 1008 11.70 27.89 34.28
N VAL A 1009 10.95 27.31 33.35
CA VAL A 1009 11.01 27.58 31.92
C VAL A 1009 9.62 27.76 31.34
N ALA A 1010 9.41 28.83 30.56
CA ALA A 1010 8.21 28.98 29.75
C ALA A 1010 8.22 27.97 28.59
N VAL A 1011 7.18 27.17 28.48
CA VAL A 1011 7.03 26.11 27.47
C VAL A 1011 5.80 26.42 26.60
N SER A 1012 5.86 26.10 25.31
CA SER A 1012 4.78 26.32 24.34
C SER A 1012 4.61 25.11 23.42
N GLU A 1013 3.77 25.24 22.40
CA GLU A 1013 3.54 24.24 21.34
C GLU A 1013 4.80 23.85 20.54
N THR A 1014 5.89 24.61 20.67
CA THR A 1014 7.20 24.29 20.07
C THR A 1014 8.16 23.69 21.10
N TRP A 1015 8.92 22.67 20.69
CA TRP A 1015 9.98 22.10 21.51
C TRP A 1015 11.03 23.14 21.91
N ARG A 1016 11.26 23.27 23.22
CA ARG A 1016 12.28 24.10 23.85
C ARG A 1016 13.34 23.20 24.46
N ILE A 1017 14.61 23.51 24.19
CA ILE A 1017 15.74 22.84 24.84
C ILE A 1017 16.03 23.52 26.19
N VAL A 1018 16.25 22.72 27.22
CA VAL A 1018 16.56 23.13 28.59
C VAL A 1018 17.88 22.47 28.99
N GLU A 1019 18.82 23.29 29.47
CA GLU A 1019 20.10 22.84 30.00
C GLU A 1019 20.20 23.25 31.47
N MET A 1020 20.72 22.36 32.32
CA MET A 1020 20.89 22.59 33.76
C MET A 1020 22.17 21.92 34.29
N HIS A 1021 22.92 22.62 35.14
CA HIS A 1021 24.06 22.03 35.84
C HIS A 1021 23.54 21.22 37.04
N VAL A 1022 23.91 19.95 37.13
CA VAL A 1022 23.45 19.05 38.19
C VAL A 1022 24.62 18.52 39.01
N GLY A 1023 24.38 18.29 40.30
CA GLY A 1023 25.41 17.74 41.19
C GLY A 1023 25.74 16.28 40.89
N PRO A 1024 26.87 15.76 41.41
CA PRO A 1024 27.18 14.34 41.31
C PRO A 1024 26.04 13.48 41.91
N ASP A 1025 25.52 13.90 43.06
CA ASP A 1025 24.54 13.16 43.88
C ASP A 1025 23.07 13.37 43.44
N LEU A 1026 22.83 13.76 42.19
CA LEU A 1026 21.48 13.83 41.61
C LEU A 1026 20.80 12.46 41.70
N SER A 1027 19.69 12.38 42.44
CA SER A 1027 18.90 11.15 42.55
C SER A 1027 17.55 11.24 41.85
N GLN A 1028 17.00 12.44 41.66
CA GLN A 1028 15.65 12.62 41.10
C GLN A 1028 15.51 13.96 40.35
N LEU A 1029 14.72 13.95 39.27
CA LEU A 1029 14.17 15.15 38.63
C LEU A 1029 12.65 15.16 38.77
N VAL A 1030 12.11 16.33 39.07
CA VAL A 1030 10.70 16.58 39.35
C VAL A 1030 10.22 17.77 38.53
N PHE A 1031 9.11 17.62 37.82
CA PHE A 1031 8.55 18.65 36.94
C PHE A 1031 7.20 19.11 37.49
N ARG A 1032 6.98 20.42 37.62
CA ARG A 1032 5.71 21.03 38.06
C ARG A 1032 5.25 22.07 37.04
N SER A 1033 3.97 22.07 36.73
CA SER A 1033 3.36 23.10 35.87
C SER A 1033 2.71 24.21 36.69
N SER A 1034 2.67 25.43 36.16
CA SER A 1034 1.86 26.53 36.67
C SER A 1034 0.36 26.35 36.36
N GLU A 1035 0.03 25.61 35.31
CA GLU A 1035 -1.33 25.46 34.77
C GLU A 1035 -1.70 24.00 34.46
N GLU A 1036 -3.00 23.71 34.29
CA GLU A 1036 -3.43 22.43 33.72
C GLU A 1036 -3.09 22.34 32.22
N GLY A 1037 -2.89 21.14 31.71
CA GLY A 1037 -2.72 20.90 30.27
C GLY A 1037 -1.92 19.66 29.97
N ILE A 1038 -1.32 19.58 28.78
CA ILE A 1038 -0.51 18.42 28.37
C ILE A 1038 0.93 18.86 28.14
N LEU A 1039 1.85 18.09 28.73
CA LEU A 1039 3.29 18.30 28.67
C LEU A 1039 3.96 17.10 28.00
N TRP A 1040 4.95 17.40 27.15
CA TRP A 1040 5.85 16.44 26.53
C TRP A 1040 7.29 16.80 26.89
N ILE A 1041 8.10 15.76 27.15
CA ILE A 1041 9.53 15.84 27.46
C ILE A 1041 10.18 14.71 26.65
N ASP A 1042 11.31 15.01 26.01
CA ASP A 1042 12.05 14.12 25.11
C ASP A 1042 13.58 14.37 25.27
N GLU A 1043 14.40 13.39 24.89
CA GLU A 1043 15.87 13.36 25.01
C GLU A 1043 16.41 13.88 26.36
N ILE A 1044 16.46 13.07 27.43
CA ILE A 1044 17.20 13.45 28.66
C ILE A 1044 18.63 12.92 28.58
N ASP A 1045 19.55 13.77 28.13
CA ASP A 1045 20.97 13.45 27.94
C ASP A 1045 21.86 14.16 28.99
N LEU A 1046 22.93 13.48 29.39
CA LEU A 1046 24.08 14.11 30.06
C LEU A 1046 25.08 14.57 28.98
N VAL A 1047 25.49 15.84 29.05
CA VAL A 1047 26.46 16.46 28.16
C VAL A 1047 27.71 16.80 28.97
N GLU A 1048 28.87 16.29 28.52
CA GLU A 1048 30.21 16.63 29.05
C GLU A 1048 30.54 18.13 28.88
#